data_AF-A0A7W1NAG0-F1
#
_entry.id   AF-A0A7W1NAG0-F1
#
_cell.length_a   1.000
_cell.length_b   1.000
_cell.length_c   1.000
_cell.angle_alpha   90.00
_cell.angle_beta   90.00
_cell.angle_gamma   90.00
#
_symmetry.space_group_name_H-M   'P 1'
#
loop_
_entity.id
_entity.type
_entity.pdbx_description
1 polymer ?
#
loop_
_entity_poly.entity_id
_entity_poly.type
_entity_poly.pdbx_seq_one_letter_code
_entity_poly.pdbx_strand_id
1 'polypeptide(L)'
;MTVTRTLRCAWLLCCCAALALTAERPRLLVTTDIGGDPDDQQAMVRLMTYANDVDIEALIASAAGTLGELATAVVRPDLITQIVDGYGAVQPNLLQHDSRYPSAATLRARVTAGNPNRGMTNVGAGRDTAGSNAIIAAADRADARPLAVAIWGGQTDLAQALWRVRNDRTSAQLAAFVAKLRVHDISDQDGIAWWITGNFPDLFYILSLSQDGNRLNSVYRGMFLGGDLSLVTKSWIDTHVKNGHGALGALYPRDGLWTGNGIDGVKDGDSPSWFYVLRNGLNDPAQPGWGGWGGRFQREGAVWRDAQDSVNGETSRIATVWRWRQAYQNDFQSRMDWCFKPYSGANHQPRALLNGVGGTDVVQLSVVAGARVDLSASGTSDPDGQALSYRWFQYREAGSHAGSVALDGAANVSTWFTAPQVTTTRTVHVIIEVKDTGSPALYAFRRAVVTVTPEVTPPPPPTTAPIAHWRMDDTGSIASDSSGNGNHATLRNGVRWGVGASAGALACDGIDDLAAAGNPAILRLTGAMSTAAWVWIDSVGSNGRVVCKQGPNGQRGWSLNVESGGYASFQIASSSTSLMLVDSGAVPRARWVHLAGVYEPGVAMRLYVNGALAASRTSGVPSAQYDPPIDVAIGNRIGGGTPFAGRIDDVRIYARPLSASEVAALASVGTSGFAASINFQPAGAATPTGSVADTGASFAARGNGLDYGWNTTNDQARERNAHGDQRYDTLNHLQKASGMTWEIAVPNGTYEVRLVCGDAGFTDQVNHILIEGMLASDGDGADAFDEHSVTVPVNDGRLTVRAATQAVNAKVCF
;
A
#
# COMPACT_ATOMS: atom_id res chain seq x y z
N MET A 1 34.69 53.23 -10.39
CA MET A 1 33.83 52.71 -9.30
C MET A 1 32.71 51.96 -9.97
N THR A 2 32.73 50.64 -9.82
CA THR A 2 32.08 49.66 -10.68
C THR A 2 31.12 48.86 -9.81
N VAL A 3 29.81 48.95 -10.04
CA VAL A 3 28.86 47.89 -9.66
C VAL A 3 27.68 47.92 -10.63
N THR A 4 27.71 47.01 -11.59
CA THR A 4 26.56 46.57 -12.40
C THR A 4 25.82 45.48 -11.61
N ARG A 5 24.52 45.65 -11.35
CA ARG A 5 23.65 44.58 -10.82
C ARG A 5 22.55 44.25 -11.82
N THR A 6 22.72 43.13 -12.50
CA THR A 6 21.74 42.43 -13.33
C THR A 6 20.82 41.60 -12.40
N LEU A 7 19.51 41.85 -12.43
CA LEU A 7 18.49 40.95 -11.86
C LEU A 7 17.93 40.11 -13.01
N ARG A 8 18.39 38.86 -13.10
CA ARG A 8 17.79 37.81 -13.94
C ARG A 8 16.71 37.09 -13.14
N CYS A 9 15.58 36.84 -13.79
CA CYS A 9 14.49 35.98 -13.30
C CYS A 9 15.01 34.64 -12.78
N ALA A 10 14.74 34.34 -11.51
CA ALA A 10 14.95 33.04 -10.93
C ALA A 10 13.77 32.13 -11.32
N TRP A 11 14.01 31.23 -12.27
CA TRP A 11 13.20 30.02 -12.41
C TRP A 11 13.48 29.15 -11.19
N LEU A 12 12.45 28.82 -10.42
CA LEU A 12 12.52 27.80 -9.38
C LEU A 12 12.71 26.43 -10.06
N LEU A 13 13.95 26.11 -10.42
CA LEU A 13 14.40 24.73 -10.55
C LEU A 13 14.34 24.13 -9.15
N CYS A 14 13.33 23.30 -8.91
CA CYS A 14 13.35 22.35 -7.82
C CYS A 14 14.45 21.33 -8.15
N CYS A 15 15.69 21.62 -7.75
CA CYS A 15 16.76 20.64 -7.68
C CYS A 15 16.36 19.61 -6.63
N CYS A 16 15.63 18.58 -7.04
CA CYS A 16 15.70 17.29 -6.38
C CYS A 16 17.13 16.78 -6.59
N ALA A 17 18.04 17.18 -5.71
CA ALA A 17 19.24 16.40 -5.48
C ALA A 17 18.76 15.01 -5.08
N ALA A 18 18.82 14.06 -6.01
CA ALA A 18 18.76 12.66 -5.68
C ALA A 18 19.95 12.40 -4.76
N LEU A 19 19.72 12.48 -3.45
CA LEU A 19 20.54 11.78 -2.48
C LEU A 19 20.46 10.32 -2.91
N ALA A 20 21.47 9.84 -3.63
CA ALA A 20 21.70 8.42 -3.74
C ALA A 20 21.94 7.93 -2.31
N LEU A 21 20.90 7.43 -1.64
CA LEU A 21 21.08 6.57 -0.49
C LEU A 21 21.93 5.42 -1.02
N THR A 22 23.21 5.40 -0.65
CA THR A 22 24.03 4.20 -0.83
C THR A 22 23.33 3.10 -0.05
N ALA A 23 22.81 2.09 -0.75
CA ALA A 23 22.15 0.96 -0.12
C ALA A 23 23.08 0.40 0.96
N GLU A 24 22.56 0.26 2.17
CA GLU A 24 23.35 -0.15 3.34
C GLU A 24 23.90 -1.56 3.11
N ARG A 25 25.22 -1.74 3.25
CA ARG A 25 25.87 -3.04 3.00
C ARG A 25 25.37 -4.09 3.99
N PRO A 26 25.00 -5.32 3.55
CA PRO A 26 24.66 -6.39 4.46
C PRO A 26 25.85 -6.78 5.35
N ARG A 27 25.57 -7.14 6.60
CA ARG A 27 26.57 -7.70 7.51
C ARG A 27 26.63 -9.21 7.28
N LEU A 28 27.81 -9.74 6.98
CA LEU A 28 28.01 -11.14 6.61
C LEU A 28 29.01 -11.82 7.56
N LEU A 29 28.63 -12.99 8.05
CA LEU A 29 29.49 -13.93 8.75
C LEU A 29 29.43 -15.27 8.00
N VAL A 30 30.59 -15.89 7.80
CA VAL A 30 30.71 -17.18 7.12
C VAL A 30 31.26 -18.23 8.07
N THR A 31 30.64 -19.41 8.11
CA THR A 31 31.21 -20.63 8.69
C THR A 31 31.45 -21.65 7.59
N THR A 32 32.71 -22.06 7.40
CA THR A 32 33.15 -22.85 6.24
C THR A 32 34.00 -24.03 6.67
N ASP A 33 33.82 -25.16 6.02
CA ASP A 33 34.61 -26.38 6.17
C ASP A 33 35.73 -26.48 5.13
N ILE A 34 36.24 -25.32 4.72
CA ILE A 34 37.37 -25.13 3.83
C ILE A 34 38.51 -26.11 4.10
N GLY A 35 39.02 -26.69 3.01
CA GLY A 35 40.06 -27.70 3.03
C GLY A 35 39.53 -29.14 3.06
N GLY A 36 38.22 -29.34 3.15
CA GLY A 36 37.55 -30.60 2.81
C GLY A 36 37.50 -30.82 1.31
N ASP A 37 36.88 -29.88 0.59
CA ASP A 37 36.81 -29.88 -0.86
C ASP A 37 37.15 -28.50 -1.47
N PRO A 38 37.38 -28.41 -2.80
CA PRO A 38 37.86 -27.17 -3.41
C PRO A 38 36.80 -26.06 -3.47
N ASP A 39 35.50 -26.34 -3.32
CA ASP A 39 34.46 -25.33 -3.55
C ASP A 39 34.44 -24.21 -2.51
N ASP A 40 34.70 -24.47 -1.23
CA ASP A 40 34.83 -23.41 -0.23
C ASP A 40 35.94 -22.41 -0.60
N GLN A 41 37.05 -22.89 -1.19
CA GLN A 41 38.12 -22.03 -1.67
C GLN A 41 37.66 -21.23 -2.91
N GLN A 42 36.89 -21.84 -3.81
CA GLN A 42 36.26 -21.14 -4.95
C GLN A 42 35.33 -20.03 -4.45
N ALA A 43 34.42 -20.36 -3.53
CA ALA A 43 33.45 -19.45 -2.93
C ALA A 43 34.13 -18.31 -2.14
N MET A 44 35.21 -18.62 -1.40
CA MET A 44 35.97 -17.63 -0.64
C MET A 44 36.72 -16.66 -1.56
N VAL A 45 37.37 -17.16 -2.62
CA VAL A 45 38.01 -16.30 -3.62
C VAL A 45 36.98 -15.41 -4.30
N ARG A 46 35.81 -15.95 -4.68
CA ARG A 46 34.71 -15.13 -5.21
C ARG A 46 34.28 -14.07 -4.19
N LEU A 47 34.00 -14.44 -2.94
CA LEU A 47 33.58 -13.50 -1.90
C LEU A 47 34.56 -12.34 -1.72
N MET A 48 35.87 -12.57 -1.83
CA MET A 48 36.87 -11.50 -1.73
C MET A 48 36.69 -10.44 -2.83
N THR A 49 36.23 -10.81 -4.02
CA THR A 49 35.96 -9.85 -5.10
C THR A 49 34.65 -9.07 -4.88
N TYR A 50 33.81 -9.46 -3.91
CA TYR A 50 32.58 -8.77 -3.50
C TYR A 50 32.69 -8.10 -2.13
N ALA A 51 33.88 -8.06 -1.52
CA ALA A 51 34.07 -7.47 -0.21
C ALA A 51 33.75 -5.96 -0.15
N ASN A 52 33.60 -5.27 -1.30
CA ASN A 52 33.09 -3.91 -1.37
C ASN A 52 31.58 -3.80 -1.08
N ASP A 53 30.80 -4.86 -1.32
CA ASP A 53 29.33 -4.88 -1.25
C ASP A 53 28.76 -5.49 0.03
N VAL A 54 29.61 -6.09 0.88
CA VAL A 54 29.23 -6.65 2.19
C VAL A 54 30.20 -6.22 3.29
N ASP A 55 29.70 -6.07 4.52
CA ASP A 55 30.53 -5.91 5.71
C ASP A 55 30.84 -7.30 6.30
N ILE A 56 32.04 -7.83 6.03
CA ILE A 56 32.48 -9.14 6.57
C ILE A 56 32.82 -9.00 8.06
N GLU A 57 32.09 -9.72 8.91
CA GLU A 57 32.17 -9.67 10.37
C GLU A 57 33.05 -10.76 10.96
N ALA A 58 33.01 -11.96 10.37
CA ALA A 58 33.88 -13.08 10.71
C ALA A 58 33.94 -14.09 9.55
N LEU A 59 35.11 -14.71 9.37
CA LEU A 59 35.36 -15.84 8.49
C LEU A 59 35.84 -17.00 9.37
N ILE A 60 34.93 -17.94 9.64
CA ILE A 60 35.13 -19.00 10.63
C ILE A 60 35.45 -20.31 9.90
N ALA A 61 36.66 -20.82 10.08
CA ALA A 61 37.00 -22.16 9.64
C ALA A 61 36.45 -23.18 10.63
N SER A 62 35.31 -23.80 10.30
CA SER A 62 34.74 -24.96 11.00
C SER A 62 35.47 -26.26 10.61
N ALA A 63 35.05 -27.39 11.16
CA ALA A 63 35.61 -28.71 10.89
C ALA A 63 35.71 -28.97 9.38
N ALA A 64 36.89 -29.20 8.83
CA ALA A 64 37.10 -29.31 7.40
C ALA A 64 36.50 -30.61 6.82
N GLY A 65 35.81 -30.51 5.68
CA GLY A 65 35.17 -31.61 4.95
C GLY A 65 34.04 -32.31 5.70
N THR A 66 33.19 -33.01 4.96
CA THR A 66 32.01 -33.70 5.50
C THR A 66 32.38 -34.86 6.44
N LEU A 67 31.40 -35.38 7.18
CA LEU A 67 31.62 -36.47 8.14
C LEU A 67 32.26 -37.70 7.46
N GLY A 68 33.50 -38.03 7.85
CA GLY A 68 34.26 -39.17 7.33
C GLY A 68 35.08 -38.89 6.07
N GLU A 69 35.06 -37.65 5.55
CA GLU A 69 35.83 -37.26 4.37
C GLU A 69 37.33 -37.12 4.65
N LEU A 70 37.69 -36.57 5.82
CA LEU A 70 39.07 -36.46 6.27
C LEU A 70 39.40 -37.49 7.36
N ALA A 71 40.64 -37.99 7.34
CA ALA A 71 41.14 -38.95 8.32
C ALA A 71 41.29 -38.35 9.74
N THR A 72 41.35 -37.03 9.86
CA THR A 72 41.57 -36.31 11.12
C THR A 72 40.65 -35.09 11.23
N ALA A 73 40.07 -34.88 12.41
CA ALA A 73 39.31 -33.68 12.75
C ALA A 73 40.24 -32.46 12.80
N VAL A 74 40.06 -31.51 11.87
CA VAL A 74 40.92 -30.33 11.73
C VAL A 74 40.08 -29.10 11.31
N VAL A 75 40.62 -27.92 11.56
CA VAL A 75 40.15 -26.64 10.99
C VAL A 75 41.26 -26.03 10.14
N ARG A 76 40.92 -25.29 9.09
CA ARG A 76 41.90 -24.69 8.15
C ARG A 76 41.80 -23.17 7.98
N PRO A 77 41.90 -22.39 9.08
CA PRO A 77 41.93 -20.91 8.99
C PRO A 77 43.15 -20.38 8.21
N ASP A 78 44.20 -21.19 8.05
CA ASP A 78 45.36 -20.89 7.22
C ASP A 78 44.98 -20.74 5.74
N LEU A 79 44.04 -21.53 5.22
CA LEU A 79 43.56 -21.42 3.83
C LEU A 79 42.78 -20.13 3.61
N ILE A 80 41.94 -19.74 4.58
CA ILE A 80 41.24 -18.44 4.54
C ILE A 80 42.26 -17.31 4.56
N THR A 81 43.26 -17.40 5.45
CA THR A 81 44.33 -16.40 5.55
C THR A 81 45.12 -16.28 4.24
N GLN A 82 45.46 -17.40 3.61
CA GLN A 82 46.14 -17.41 2.31
C GLN A 82 45.32 -16.69 1.23
N ILE A 83 44.00 -16.90 1.18
CA ILE A 83 43.10 -16.22 0.23
C ILE A 83 43.00 -14.72 0.53
N VAL A 84 42.90 -14.33 1.82
CA VAL A 84 42.91 -12.92 2.24
C VAL A 84 44.25 -12.24 1.90
N ASP A 85 45.37 -12.96 1.99
CA ASP A 85 46.68 -12.46 1.59
C ASP A 85 46.76 -12.25 0.07
N GLY A 86 46.23 -13.20 -0.72
CA GLY A 86 46.08 -13.06 -2.17
C GLY A 86 45.19 -11.89 -2.57
N TYR A 87 44.10 -11.66 -1.84
CA TYR A 87 43.25 -10.47 -1.97
C TYR A 87 44.05 -9.20 -1.67
N GLY A 88 44.83 -9.16 -0.59
CA GLY A 88 45.65 -8.01 -0.23
C GLY A 88 46.66 -7.61 -1.30
N ALA A 89 47.19 -8.57 -2.06
CA ALA A 89 48.08 -8.30 -3.17
C ALA A 89 47.39 -7.65 -4.39
N VAL A 90 46.09 -7.88 -4.58
CA VAL A 90 45.30 -7.29 -5.69
C VAL A 90 44.44 -6.10 -5.26
N GLN A 91 44.29 -5.87 -3.95
CA GLN A 91 43.47 -4.79 -3.38
C GLN A 91 43.79 -3.39 -3.95
N PRO A 92 45.07 -3.01 -4.18
CA PRO A 92 45.37 -1.71 -4.77
C PRO A 92 44.75 -1.50 -6.16
N ASN A 93 44.54 -2.56 -6.94
CA ASN A 93 43.84 -2.48 -8.22
C ASN A 93 42.32 -2.40 -7.99
N LEU A 94 41.76 -3.26 -7.13
CA LEU A 94 40.34 -3.24 -6.77
C LEU A 94 39.87 -1.86 -6.27
N LEU A 95 40.71 -1.14 -5.50
CA LEU A 95 40.42 0.21 -5.01
C LEU A 95 40.34 1.28 -6.12
N GLN A 96 40.87 1.02 -7.32
CA GLN A 96 40.69 1.90 -8.47
C GLN A 96 39.26 1.78 -9.04
N HIS A 97 38.62 0.61 -8.88
CA HIS A 97 37.27 0.33 -9.36
C HIS A 97 36.20 0.71 -8.32
N ASP A 98 36.49 0.46 -7.04
CA ASP A 98 35.59 0.83 -5.95
C ASP A 98 36.35 1.12 -4.65
N SER A 99 36.24 2.36 -4.16
CA SER A 99 36.87 2.77 -2.89
C SER A 99 36.37 2.03 -1.64
N ARG A 100 35.26 1.28 -1.74
CA ARG A 100 34.60 0.60 -0.59
C ARG A 100 35.26 -0.71 -0.17
N TYR A 101 36.22 -1.23 -0.94
CA TYR A 101 36.93 -2.48 -0.62
C TYR A 101 37.70 -2.37 0.73
N PRO A 102 37.47 -3.30 1.69
CA PRO A 102 38.11 -3.26 3.00
C PRO A 102 39.58 -3.66 2.94
N SER A 103 40.39 -3.19 3.88
CA SER A 103 41.80 -3.59 3.96
C SER A 103 41.97 -5.09 4.22
N ALA A 104 42.97 -5.72 3.61
CA ALA A 104 43.31 -7.11 3.91
C ALA A 104 43.65 -7.32 5.39
N ALA A 105 44.21 -6.32 6.08
CA ALA A 105 44.45 -6.38 7.52
C ALA A 105 43.13 -6.46 8.31
N THR A 106 42.10 -5.71 7.91
CA THR A 106 40.76 -5.80 8.48
C THR A 106 40.18 -7.20 8.31
N LEU A 107 40.24 -7.75 7.09
CA LEU A 107 39.72 -9.10 6.82
C LEU A 107 40.49 -10.18 7.56
N ARG A 108 41.82 -10.09 7.62
CA ARG A 108 42.67 -11.05 8.35
C ARG A 108 42.33 -11.09 9.84
N ALA A 109 42.04 -9.94 10.44
CA ALA A 109 41.61 -9.86 11.85
C ALA A 109 40.22 -10.48 12.10
N ARG A 110 39.45 -10.79 11.05
CA ARG A 110 38.14 -11.48 11.13
C ARG A 110 38.24 -12.99 10.91
N VAL A 111 39.42 -13.53 10.58
CA VAL A 111 39.62 -14.97 10.41
C VAL A 111 39.74 -15.64 11.78
N THR A 112 38.97 -16.69 12.02
CA THR A 112 39.01 -17.43 13.29
C THR A 112 38.82 -18.93 13.08
N ALA A 113 39.35 -19.71 14.02
CA ALA A 113 39.12 -21.14 14.13
C ALA A 113 37.79 -21.42 14.85
N GLY A 114 36.96 -22.29 14.25
CA GLY A 114 35.76 -22.87 14.85
C GLY A 114 36.04 -24.20 15.55
N ASN A 115 35.03 -25.05 15.62
CA ASN A 115 35.15 -26.39 16.20
C ASN A 115 35.74 -27.37 15.17
N PRO A 116 36.85 -28.08 15.48
CA PRO A 116 37.35 -29.15 14.59
C PRO A 116 36.46 -30.39 14.57
N ASN A 117 35.51 -30.53 15.49
CA ASN A 117 34.59 -31.65 15.59
C ASN A 117 33.15 -31.20 15.29
N ARG A 118 32.43 -32.06 14.56
CA ARG A 118 31.05 -31.81 14.10
C ARG A 118 30.00 -32.40 15.03
N GLY A 119 28.78 -31.88 14.98
CA GLY A 119 27.60 -32.50 15.58
C GLY A 119 27.29 -32.05 17.00
N MET A 120 26.07 -32.37 17.45
CA MET A 120 25.52 -31.94 18.75
C MET A 120 26.31 -32.41 19.99
N THR A 121 27.13 -33.46 19.88
CA THR A 121 28.01 -33.91 20.98
C THR A 121 29.11 -32.92 21.32
N ASN A 122 29.36 -31.95 20.42
CA ASN A 122 30.34 -30.89 20.57
C ASN A 122 29.70 -29.54 20.91
N VAL A 123 28.43 -29.53 21.32
CA VAL A 123 27.69 -28.36 21.80
C VAL A 123 27.36 -28.54 23.28
N GLY A 124 27.66 -27.55 24.12
CA GLY A 124 27.36 -27.58 25.54
C GLY A 124 28.36 -26.84 26.43
N ALA A 125 28.33 -27.15 27.73
CA ALA A 125 29.23 -26.57 28.71
C ALA A 125 30.70 -26.93 28.39
N GLY A 126 31.58 -25.92 28.41
CA GLY A 126 33.00 -26.11 28.12
C GLY A 126 33.35 -26.37 26.65
N ARG A 127 32.41 -26.12 25.72
CA ARG A 127 32.58 -26.36 24.28
C ARG A 127 32.70 -25.07 23.45
N ASP A 128 32.89 -23.92 24.08
CA ASP A 128 33.07 -22.67 23.35
C ASP A 128 34.34 -22.69 22.51
N THR A 129 34.26 -22.10 21.33
CA THR A 129 35.37 -21.94 20.40
C THR A 129 35.57 -20.45 20.12
N ALA A 130 36.68 -20.10 19.47
CA ALA A 130 36.86 -18.74 18.98
C ALA A 130 35.78 -18.38 17.94
N GLY A 131 35.34 -19.35 17.12
CA GLY A 131 34.22 -19.22 16.19
C GLY A 131 32.87 -18.91 16.87
N SER A 132 32.45 -19.72 17.85
CA SER A 132 31.17 -19.49 18.56
C SER A 132 31.17 -18.14 19.28
N ASN A 133 32.31 -17.74 19.86
CA ASN A 133 32.47 -16.43 20.47
C ASN A 133 32.41 -15.29 19.45
N ALA A 134 32.98 -15.47 18.25
CA ALA A 134 32.92 -14.48 17.19
C ALA A 134 31.48 -14.27 16.67
N ILE A 135 30.67 -15.34 16.58
CA ILE A 135 29.24 -15.24 16.23
C ILE A 135 28.50 -14.39 17.27
N ILE A 136 28.72 -14.67 18.56
CA ILE A 136 28.10 -13.91 19.65
C ILE A 136 28.50 -12.43 19.57
N ALA A 137 29.80 -12.15 19.46
CA ALA A 137 30.34 -10.79 19.41
C ALA A 137 29.82 -10.01 18.19
N ALA A 138 29.72 -10.66 17.02
CA ALA A 138 29.17 -10.04 15.82
C ALA A 138 27.69 -9.68 16.02
N ALA A 139 26.87 -10.59 16.53
CA ALA A 139 25.44 -10.33 16.75
C ALA A 139 25.19 -9.28 17.85
N ASP A 140 26.07 -9.18 18.85
CA ASP A 140 25.97 -8.20 19.93
C ASP A 140 26.45 -6.80 19.58
N ARG A 141 27.16 -6.63 18.47
CA ARG A 141 27.58 -5.31 17.99
C ARG A 141 26.41 -4.34 17.99
N ALA A 142 26.64 -3.11 18.43
CA ALA A 142 25.66 -2.03 18.46
C ALA A 142 25.38 -1.51 17.03
N ASP A 143 24.84 -2.38 16.20
CA ASP A 143 24.47 -2.17 14.81
C ASP A 143 23.05 -2.72 14.64
N ALA A 144 22.15 -1.89 14.12
CA ALA A 144 20.75 -2.22 13.99
C ALA A 144 20.48 -3.21 12.83
N ARG A 145 21.43 -3.33 11.88
CA ARG A 145 21.29 -4.25 10.76
C ARG A 145 21.34 -5.71 11.24
N PRO A 146 20.50 -6.59 10.67
CA PRO A 146 20.62 -8.03 10.87
C PRO A 146 22.00 -8.55 10.48
N LEU A 147 22.43 -9.63 11.14
CA LEU A 147 23.63 -10.38 10.80
C LEU A 147 23.26 -11.59 9.94
N ALA A 148 23.72 -11.61 8.70
CA ALA A 148 23.63 -12.78 7.83
C ALA A 148 24.71 -13.80 8.23
N VAL A 149 24.28 -15.03 8.52
CA VAL A 149 25.16 -16.16 8.85
C VAL A 149 25.05 -17.18 7.73
N ALA A 150 26.06 -17.22 6.87
CA ALA A 150 26.18 -18.19 5.79
C ALA A 150 26.96 -19.41 6.29
N ILE A 151 26.31 -20.58 6.28
CA ILE A 151 26.90 -21.84 6.70
C ILE A 151 27.20 -22.66 5.44
N TRP A 152 28.46 -22.71 5.07
CA TRP A 152 28.98 -23.47 3.94
C TRP A 152 29.21 -24.92 4.35
N GLY A 153 29.76 -25.11 5.55
CA GLY A 153 29.98 -26.42 6.17
C GLY A 153 28.99 -26.78 7.26
N GLY A 154 29.50 -26.94 8.48
CA GLY A 154 28.74 -27.43 9.63
C GLY A 154 28.17 -26.34 10.53
N GLN A 155 27.02 -26.62 11.17
CA GLN A 155 26.34 -25.67 12.07
C GLN A 155 26.86 -25.68 13.52
N THR A 156 27.85 -26.51 13.85
CA THR A 156 28.30 -26.74 15.24
C THR A 156 28.62 -25.44 16.01
N ASP A 157 29.35 -24.50 15.41
CA ASP A 157 29.70 -23.23 16.08
C ASP A 157 28.50 -22.30 16.30
N LEU A 158 27.54 -22.27 15.36
CA LEU A 158 26.29 -21.52 15.53
C LEU A 158 25.43 -22.14 16.63
N ALA A 159 25.32 -23.46 16.66
CA ALA A 159 24.59 -24.18 17.71
C ALA A 159 25.21 -23.93 19.09
N GLN A 160 26.54 -23.90 19.19
CA GLN A 160 27.25 -23.52 20.42
C GLN A 160 26.97 -22.07 20.82
N ALA A 161 27.00 -21.11 19.89
CA ALA A 161 26.68 -19.72 20.16
C ALA A 161 25.25 -19.54 20.71
N LEU A 162 24.28 -20.18 20.06
CA LEU A 162 22.87 -20.17 20.48
C LEU A 162 22.68 -20.85 21.85
N TRP A 163 23.35 -21.99 22.07
CA TRP A 163 23.35 -22.67 23.36
C TRP A 163 23.90 -21.76 24.45
N ARG A 164 25.05 -21.12 24.23
CA ARG A 164 25.69 -20.24 25.19
C ARG A 164 24.82 -19.05 25.55
N VAL A 165 24.28 -18.34 24.56
CA VAL A 165 23.39 -17.18 24.79
C VAL A 165 22.13 -17.57 25.56
N ARG A 166 21.54 -18.73 25.28
CA ARG A 166 20.36 -19.23 26.00
C ARG A 166 20.65 -19.53 27.47
N ASN A 167 21.85 -20.01 27.80
CA ASN A 167 22.21 -20.35 29.18
C ASN A 167 22.72 -19.15 29.98
N ASP A 168 23.34 -18.18 29.30
CA ASP A 168 23.99 -17.04 29.97
C ASP A 168 23.07 -15.82 30.13
N ARG A 169 22.00 -15.71 29.33
CA ARG A 169 21.19 -14.49 29.23
C ARG A 169 19.74 -14.72 29.59
N THR A 170 19.05 -13.62 29.90
CA THR A 170 17.59 -13.63 30.09
C THR A 170 16.87 -13.97 28.79
N SER A 171 15.63 -14.46 28.89
CA SER A 171 14.80 -14.79 27.72
C SER A 171 14.61 -13.60 26.76
N ALA A 172 14.50 -12.38 27.28
CA ALA A 172 14.36 -11.18 26.46
C ALA A 172 15.65 -10.88 25.66
N GLN A 173 16.82 -11.06 26.28
CA GLN A 173 18.11 -10.90 25.61
C GLN A 173 18.36 -12.01 24.59
N LEU A 174 17.96 -13.24 24.87
CA LEU A 174 17.98 -14.33 23.89
C LEU A 174 17.09 -14.02 22.69
N ALA A 175 15.85 -13.59 22.92
CA ALA A 175 14.92 -13.22 21.84
C ALA A 175 15.50 -12.08 20.97
N ALA A 176 16.10 -11.06 21.59
CA ALA A 176 16.78 -9.99 20.86
C ALA A 176 17.99 -10.48 20.06
N PHE A 177 18.76 -11.44 20.59
CA PHE A 177 19.87 -12.06 19.88
C PHE A 177 19.39 -12.85 18.67
N VAL A 178 18.39 -13.73 18.85
CA VAL A 178 17.79 -14.55 17.79
C VAL A 178 17.19 -13.68 16.67
N ALA A 179 16.47 -12.60 17.04
CA ALA A 179 15.84 -11.70 16.07
C ALA A 179 16.83 -10.96 15.14
N LYS A 180 18.09 -10.80 15.57
CA LYS A 180 19.15 -10.19 14.75
C LYS A 180 19.74 -11.14 13.71
N LEU A 181 19.62 -12.46 13.90
CA LEU A 181 20.28 -13.44 13.03
C LEU A 181 19.42 -13.77 11.81
N ARG A 182 20.07 -13.90 10.66
CA ARG A 182 19.50 -14.43 9.41
C ARG A 182 20.40 -15.56 8.91
N VAL A 183 19.99 -16.81 9.12
CA VAL A 183 20.84 -17.98 8.82
C VAL A 183 20.51 -18.55 7.45
N HIS A 184 21.52 -18.85 6.65
CA HIS A 184 21.42 -19.62 5.41
C HIS A 184 22.36 -20.82 5.48
N ASP A 185 21.77 -22.00 5.58
CA ASP A 185 22.44 -23.29 5.78
C ASP A 185 22.45 -24.13 4.50
N ILE A 186 23.65 -24.49 4.03
CA ILE A 186 23.84 -25.35 2.87
C ILE A 186 23.86 -26.83 3.31
N SER A 187 22.83 -27.56 2.89
CA SER A 187 22.73 -29.03 2.98
C SER A 187 22.69 -29.70 4.37
N ASP A 188 22.58 -28.96 5.49
CA ASP A 188 22.53 -29.53 6.85
C ASP A 188 23.70 -30.50 7.14
N GLN A 189 24.94 -30.04 7.00
CA GLN A 189 26.09 -30.95 6.94
C GLN A 189 26.45 -31.62 8.28
N ASP A 190 26.06 -31.06 9.42
CA ASP A 190 26.26 -31.68 10.74
C ASP A 190 25.01 -32.39 11.27
N GLY A 191 23.86 -32.32 10.58
CA GLY A 191 22.59 -32.88 11.05
C GLY A 191 21.99 -32.14 12.25
N ILE A 192 22.28 -30.84 12.39
CA ILE A 192 21.93 -30.01 13.55
C ILE A 192 20.75 -29.08 13.25
N ALA A 193 20.40 -28.85 11.97
CA ALA A 193 19.40 -27.86 11.57
C ALA A 193 18.07 -28.01 12.33
N TRP A 194 17.60 -29.25 12.53
CA TRP A 194 16.36 -29.53 13.27
C TRP A 194 16.44 -29.27 14.76
N TRP A 195 17.62 -29.46 15.37
CA TRP A 195 17.81 -29.07 16.77
C TRP A 195 17.77 -27.54 16.91
N ILE A 196 18.46 -26.80 16.03
CA ILE A 196 18.45 -25.32 16.05
C ILE A 196 17.02 -24.81 15.88
N THR A 197 16.36 -25.21 14.79
CA THR A 197 15.04 -24.67 14.43
C THR A 197 13.94 -25.12 15.39
N GLY A 198 14.07 -26.29 16.02
CA GLY A 198 13.17 -26.75 17.08
C GLY A 198 13.36 -26.03 18.41
N ASN A 199 14.57 -25.59 18.75
CA ASN A 199 14.86 -24.88 20.01
C ASN A 199 14.74 -23.35 19.89
N PHE A 200 14.83 -22.81 18.68
CA PHE A 200 14.78 -21.37 18.39
C PHE A 200 13.80 -21.09 17.24
N PRO A 201 12.48 -21.29 17.45
CA PRO A 201 11.48 -21.24 16.37
C PRO A 201 11.32 -19.85 15.72
N ASP A 202 11.71 -18.78 16.43
CA ASP A 202 11.69 -17.41 15.91
C ASP A 202 12.94 -17.05 15.09
N LEU A 203 13.94 -17.95 15.02
CA LEU A 203 15.13 -17.75 14.21
C LEU A 203 14.77 -17.78 12.74
N PHE A 204 15.15 -16.73 12.00
CA PHE A 204 15.08 -16.77 10.56
C PHE A 204 16.13 -17.75 10.01
N TYR A 205 15.65 -18.82 9.39
CA TYR A 205 16.49 -19.91 8.92
C TYR A 205 16.09 -20.32 7.50
N ILE A 206 17.03 -20.23 6.57
CA ILE A 206 16.96 -20.83 5.25
C ILE A 206 17.77 -22.12 5.29
N LEU A 207 17.14 -23.24 4.96
CA LEU A 207 17.80 -24.53 4.80
C LEU A 207 17.75 -24.94 3.32
N SER A 208 18.89 -24.79 2.66
CA SER A 208 19.11 -25.19 1.26
C SER A 208 19.32 -26.69 1.15
N LEU A 209 18.20 -27.41 1.22
CA LEU A 209 18.13 -28.86 1.10
C LEU A 209 16.80 -29.24 0.47
N SER A 210 16.88 -29.88 -0.71
CA SER A 210 15.70 -30.34 -1.44
C SER A 210 14.82 -31.25 -0.57
N GLN A 211 13.50 -31.07 -0.70
CA GLN A 211 12.51 -31.84 0.05
C GLN A 211 12.11 -33.15 -0.64
N ASP A 212 12.56 -33.40 -1.87
CA ASP A 212 12.19 -34.59 -2.67
C ASP A 212 13.10 -35.81 -2.44
N GLY A 213 14.04 -35.72 -1.49
CA GLY A 213 15.04 -36.76 -1.24
C GLY A 213 16.21 -36.78 -2.24
N ASN A 214 16.14 -35.97 -3.31
CA ASN A 214 17.22 -35.83 -4.29
C ASN A 214 18.05 -34.57 -4.00
N ARG A 215 19.20 -34.76 -3.34
CA ARG A 215 20.12 -33.65 -3.01
C ARG A 215 20.66 -32.92 -4.23
N LEU A 216 20.75 -33.56 -5.40
CA LEU A 216 21.21 -32.92 -6.64
C LEU A 216 20.25 -31.83 -7.13
N ASN A 217 18.99 -31.90 -6.71
CA ASN A 217 17.99 -30.87 -6.98
C ASN A 217 17.98 -29.78 -5.90
N SER A 218 18.96 -29.66 -5.00
CA SER A 218 18.94 -28.56 -4.01
C SER A 218 19.37 -27.25 -4.66
N VAL A 219 18.79 -26.12 -4.24
CA VAL A 219 18.98 -24.77 -4.84
C VAL A 219 20.45 -24.47 -5.16
N TYR A 220 21.33 -24.74 -4.19
CA TYR A 220 22.75 -24.42 -4.27
C TYR A 220 23.49 -25.13 -5.41
N ARG A 221 22.98 -26.29 -5.86
CA ARG A 221 23.53 -27.05 -6.99
C ARG A 221 23.34 -26.34 -8.33
N GLY A 222 22.43 -25.37 -8.41
CA GLY A 222 22.24 -24.53 -9.59
C GLY A 222 23.43 -23.62 -9.90
N MET A 223 24.44 -23.52 -9.03
CA MET A 223 25.69 -22.86 -9.37
C MET A 223 26.42 -23.58 -10.52
N PHE A 224 26.33 -24.91 -10.59
CA PHE A 224 27.12 -25.73 -11.51
C PHE A 224 26.32 -26.81 -12.27
N LEU A 225 25.03 -26.97 -11.99
CA LEU A 225 24.11 -27.85 -12.73
C LEU A 225 23.00 -27.05 -13.43
N GLY A 226 22.44 -27.62 -14.50
CA GLY A 226 21.39 -26.97 -15.32
C GLY A 226 21.88 -25.73 -16.08
N GLY A 227 21.03 -25.09 -16.86
CA GLY A 227 21.38 -23.86 -17.60
C GLY A 227 22.56 -23.99 -18.57
N ASP A 228 23.25 -22.88 -18.85
CA ASP A 228 24.45 -22.87 -19.70
C ASP A 228 25.68 -23.36 -18.92
N LEU A 229 26.13 -24.57 -19.21
CA LEU A 229 27.27 -25.21 -18.55
C LEU A 229 28.63 -24.74 -19.10
N SER A 230 28.67 -24.04 -20.24
CA SER A 230 29.95 -23.54 -20.79
C SER A 230 30.64 -22.54 -19.84
N LEU A 231 29.83 -21.83 -19.04
CA LEU A 231 30.24 -20.82 -18.06
C LEU A 231 30.80 -21.39 -16.75
N VAL A 232 30.84 -22.72 -16.59
CA VAL A 232 31.32 -23.37 -15.35
C VAL A 232 32.43 -24.39 -15.63
N THR A 233 32.98 -24.39 -16.83
CA THR A 233 34.06 -25.31 -17.22
C THR A 233 35.42 -24.88 -16.68
N LYS A 234 36.39 -25.81 -16.65
CA LYS A 234 37.80 -25.47 -16.42
C LYS A 234 38.35 -24.44 -17.37
N SER A 235 37.99 -24.53 -18.66
CA SER A 235 38.42 -23.58 -19.68
C SER A 235 37.94 -22.16 -19.34
N TRP A 236 36.71 -22.05 -18.85
CA TRP A 236 36.17 -20.79 -18.37
C TRP A 236 36.97 -20.25 -17.17
N ILE A 237 37.25 -21.08 -16.16
CA ILE A 237 38.10 -20.69 -15.01
C ILE A 237 39.47 -20.23 -15.46
N ASP A 238 40.15 -21.04 -16.29
CA ASP A 238 41.49 -20.77 -16.77
C ASP A 238 41.54 -19.41 -17.48
N THR A 239 40.52 -19.12 -18.30
CA THR A 239 40.45 -17.90 -19.11
C THR A 239 40.04 -16.67 -18.31
N HIS A 240 39.07 -16.79 -17.40
CA HIS A 240 38.36 -15.64 -16.82
C HIS A 240 38.58 -15.42 -15.32
N VAL A 241 39.26 -16.34 -14.65
CA VAL A 241 39.49 -16.27 -13.19
C VAL A 241 40.95 -16.49 -12.83
N LYS A 242 41.64 -17.42 -13.50
CA LYS A 242 42.94 -17.88 -13.03
C LYS A 242 44.10 -17.24 -13.78
N ASN A 243 44.19 -17.45 -15.09
CA ASN A 243 45.38 -17.04 -15.85
C ASN A 243 45.37 -15.53 -16.08
N GLY A 244 46.39 -14.83 -15.57
CA GLY A 244 46.53 -13.38 -15.75
C GLY A 244 45.73 -12.50 -14.78
N HIS A 245 45.00 -13.08 -13.81
CA HIS A 245 44.09 -12.35 -12.91
C HIS A 245 44.67 -12.16 -11.49
N GLY A 246 45.99 -12.03 -11.39
CA GLY A 246 46.70 -11.71 -10.14
C GLY A 246 46.78 -12.83 -9.11
N ALA A 247 47.29 -12.47 -7.92
CA ALA A 247 47.57 -13.42 -6.84
C ALA A 247 46.30 -14.08 -6.27
N LEU A 248 45.18 -13.35 -6.23
CA LEU A 248 43.90 -13.89 -5.80
C LEU A 248 43.38 -14.95 -6.79
N GLY A 249 43.40 -14.68 -8.10
CA GLY A 249 43.00 -15.63 -9.13
C GLY A 249 43.84 -16.92 -9.13
N ALA A 250 45.14 -16.81 -8.87
CA ALA A 250 46.04 -17.96 -8.75
C ALA A 250 45.62 -18.95 -7.65
N LEU A 251 44.92 -18.49 -6.62
CA LEU A 251 44.43 -19.32 -5.50
C LEU A 251 43.08 -20.00 -5.79
N TYR A 252 42.37 -19.64 -6.87
CA TYR A 252 41.13 -20.30 -7.25
C TYR A 252 41.41 -21.74 -7.73
N PRO A 253 40.85 -22.78 -7.08
CA PRO A 253 41.02 -24.15 -7.52
C PRO A 253 40.34 -24.40 -8.85
N ARG A 254 41.04 -25.14 -9.72
CA ARG A 254 40.56 -25.45 -11.08
C ARG A 254 39.49 -26.54 -11.11
N ASP A 255 39.57 -27.48 -10.18
CA ASP A 255 38.64 -28.61 -10.06
C ASP A 255 37.60 -28.32 -8.99
N GLY A 256 36.36 -28.77 -9.23
CA GLY A 256 35.27 -28.67 -8.25
C GLY A 256 35.28 -29.79 -7.20
N LEU A 257 36.07 -30.86 -7.39
CA LEU A 257 36.25 -31.94 -6.44
C LEU A 257 37.67 -32.49 -6.54
N TRP A 258 38.26 -32.92 -5.40
CA TRP A 258 39.62 -33.49 -5.37
C TRP A 258 39.71 -34.92 -5.94
N THR A 259 38.58 -35.63 -6.05
CA THR A 259 38.53 -37.01 -6.57
C THR A 259 38.09 -37.02 -8.03
N GLY A 260 38.86 -37.70 -8.89
CA GLY A 260 38.81 -37.63 -10.37
C GLY A 260 37.54 -38.12 -11.07
N ASN A 261 36.40 -38.19 -10.40
CA ASN A 261 35.07 -38.44 -10.97
C ASN A 261 34.10 -37.25 -10.76
N GLY A 262 34.61 -36.09 -10.34
CA GLY A 262 33.82 -34.94 -9.91
C GLY A 262 33.78 -33.76 -10.88
N ILE A 263 32.90 -32.79 -10.58
CA ILE A 263 32.53 -31.61 -11.39
C ILE A 263 33.76 -30.93 -12.03
N ASP A 264 33.75 -30.86 -13.37
CA ASP A 264 34.84 -30.32 -14.18
C ASP A 264 34.79 -28.79 -14.28
N GLY A 265 35.23 -28.10 -13.22
CA GLY A 265 35.36 -26.64 -13.19
C GLY A 265 34.77 -26.01 -11.93
N VAL A 266 33.82 -25.08 -12.11
CA VAL A 266 33.17 -24.36 -11.00
C VAL A 266 32.21 -25.33 -10.32
N LYS A 267 32.42 -25.59 -9.03
CA LYS A 267 31.41 -26.18 -8.13
C LYS A 267 30.77 -25.05 -7.33
N ASP A 268 31.56 -24.36 -6.50
CA ASP A 268 31.16 -23.13 -5.81
C ASP A 268 29.72 -23.22 -5.22
N GLY A 269 29.46 -24.31 -4.50
CA GLY A 269 28.13 -24.63 -3.98
C GLY A 269 27.65 -23.64 -2.92
N ASP A 270 28.57 -22.88 -2.32
CA ASP A 270 28.28 -22.08 -1.14
C ASP A 270 27.95 -20.64 -1.43
N SER A 271 28.39 -20.12 -2.59
CA SER A 271 28.11 -18.73 -2.99
C SER A 271 26.64 -18.31 -2.94
N PRO A 272 25.65 -19.18 -3.25
CA PRO A 272 24.23 -18.88 -3.08
C PRO A 272 23.85 -18.37 -1.68
N SER A 273 24.53 -18.84 -0.63
CA SER A 273 24.24 -18.45 0.77
C SER A 273 24.49 -16.97 1.07
N TRP A 274 25.44 -16.34 0.38
CA TRP A 274 25.75 -14.92 0.54
C TRP A 274 25.31 -14.08 -0.66
N PHE A 275 25.18 -14.67 -1.85
CA PHE A 275 24.42 -14.07 -2.95
C PHE A 275 22.99 -13.72 -2.53
N TYR A 276 22.40 -14.50 -1.62
CA TYR A 276 21.09 -14.23 -1.04
C TYR A 276 20.98 -12.86 -0.36
N VAL A 277 22.07 -12.34 0.21
CA VAL A 277 22.04 -11.06 0.92
C VAL A 277 22.53 -9.89 0.08
N LEU A 278 23.18 -10.15 -1.06
CA LEU A 278 23.59 -9.10 -1.99
C LEU A 278 22.37 -8.29 -2.45
N ARG A 279 22.50 -6.96 -2.41
CA ARG A 279 21.50 -6.06 -2.97
C ARG A 279 21.86 -5.75 -4.41
N ASN A 280 21.50 -6.63 -5.34
CA ASN A 280 21.75 -6.45 -6.78
C ASN A 280 20.50 -5.98 -7.56
N GLY A 281 19.44 -5.60 -6.83
CA GLY A 281 18.16 -5.17 -7.40
C GLY A 281 17.18 -6.30 -7.75
N LEU A 282 17.58 -7.57 -7.60
CA LEU A 282 16.68 -8.72 -7.75
C LEU A 282 15.98 -9.11 -6.45
N ASN A 283 16.68 -9.20 -5.33
CA ASN A 283 16.16 -9.77 -4.09
C ASN A 283 16.03 -8.74 -2.96
N ASP A 284 15.15 -9.05 -2.02
CA ASP A 284 15.11 -8.46 -0.68
C ASP A 284 15.43 -9.59 0.32
N PRO A 285 16.52 -9.50 1.11
CA PRO A 285 16.88 -10.53 2.10
C PRO A 285 15.86 -10.70 3.24
N ALA A 286 14.87 -9.81 3.38
CA ALA A 286 13.74 -10.01 4.26
C ALA A 286 12.66 -10.93 3.65
N GLN A 287 12.72 -11.21 2.34
CA GLN A 287 11.69 -11.88 1.55
C GLN A 287 12.26 -13.10 0.78
N PRO A 288 12.54 -14.25 1.41
CA PRO A 288 13.11 -15.43 0.74
C PRO A 288 12.34 -15.95 -0.47
N GLY A 289 11.01 -15.75 -0.49
CA GLY A 289 10.14 -16.11 -1.61
C GLY A 289 10.33 -15.29 -2.88
N TRP A 290 11.10 -14.21 -2.82
CA TRP A 290 11.25 -13.28 -3.93
C TRP A 290 12.26 -13.73 -4.97
N GLY A 291 13.24 -14.55 -4.60
CA GLY A 291 14.23 -15.06 -5.54
C GLY A 291 15.28 -14.02 -5.94
N GLY A 292 16.48 -14.51 -6.24
CA GLY A 292 17.63 -13.74 -6.71
C GLY A 292 18.79 -14.69 -7.02
N TRP A 293 20.02 -14.18 -7.04
CA TRP A 293 21.21 -15.02 -7.32
C TRP A 293 21.42 -16.14 -6.30
N GLY A 294 20.99 -15.93 -5.05
CA GLY A 294 21.02 -16.96 -3.99
C GLY A 294 19.91 -18.01 -4.06
N GLY A 295 19.04 -17.95 -5.07
CA GLY A 295 17.88 -18.82 -5.23
C GLY A 295 16.60 -18.26 -4.61
N ARG A 296 15.56 -19.09 -4.60
CA ARG A 296 14.21 -18.75 -4.10
C ARG A 296 13.73 -19.81 -3.12
N PHE A 297 13.04 -19.38 -2.08
CA PHE A 297 12.64 -20.24 -0.97
C PHE A 297 11.16 -20.10 -0.61
N GLN A 298 10.55 -21.19 -0.16
CA GLN A 298 9.17 -21.24 0.31
C GLN A 298 9.14 -21.55 1.81
N ARG A 299 8.13 -21.05 2.50
CA ARG A 299 7.99 -21.26 3.95
C ARG A 299 7.46 -22.67 4.22
N GLU A 300 8.14 -23.42 5.09
CA GLU A 300 7.72 -24.71 5.62
C GLU A 300 7.83 -24.67 7.16
N GLY A 301 6.72 -24.38 7.83
CA GLY A 301 6.70 -24.14 9.27
C GLY A 301 7.54 -22.92 9.66
N ALA A 302 8.52 -23.13 10.55
CA ALA A 302 9.45 -22.10 11.01
C ALA A 302 10.61 -21.83 10.03
N VAL A 303 10.83 -22.72 9.04
CA VAL A 303 12.02 -22.73 8.20
C VAL A 303 11.66 -22.33 6.76
N TRP A 304 12.58 -21.68 6.07
CA TRP A 304 12.52 -21.46 4.62
C TRP A 304 13.28 -22.56 3.91
N ARG A 305 12.65 -23.16 2.90
CA ARG A 305 13.15 -24.32 2.18
C ARG A 305 13.17 -24.03 0.69
N ASP A 306 13.97 -24.76 -0.06
CA ASP A 306 14.09 -24.58 -1.52
C ASP A 306 12.71 -24.46 -2.19
N ALA A 307 12.56 -23.50 -3.11
CA ALA A 307 11.41 -23.41 -4.00
C ALA A 307 11.80 -23.86 -5.42
N GLN A 308 10.86 -23.85 -6.36
CA GLN A 308 11.09 -24.25 -7.76
C GLN A 308 10.78 -23.11 -8.71
N ASP A 309 11.61 -22.91 -9.73
CA ASP A 309 11.33 -21.98 -10.83
C ASP A 309 11.12 -22.75 -12.13
N SER A 310 10.29 -22.21 -13.02
CA SER A 310 10.05 -22.74 -14.36
C SER A 310 10.73 -21.86 -15.40
N VAL A 311 11.83 -22.35 -15.98
CA VAL A 311 12.64 -21.61 -16.97
C VAL A 311 12.85 -22.47 -18.21
N ASN A 312 12.46 -21.96 -19.39
CA ASN A 312 12.59 -22.66 -20.67
C ASN A 312 12.00 -24.09 -20.69
N GLY A 313 10.90 -24.30 -19.98
CA GLY A 313 10.21 -25.60 -19.90
C GLY A 313 10.79 -26.56 -18.83
N GLU A 314 11.91 -26.22 -18.20
CA GLU A 314 12.43 -26.95 -17.04
C GLU A 314 11.84 -26.35 -15.76
N THR A 315 11.29 -27.20 -14.88
CA THR A 315 10.90 -26.80 -13.53
C THR A 315 11.75 -27.53 -12.51
N SER A 316 12.62 -26.79 -11.82
CA SER A 316 13.55 -27.37 -10.85
C SER A 316 13.91 -26.34 -9.78
N ARG A 317 14.50 -26.80 -8.68
CA ARG A 317 14.95 -25.88 -7.62
C ARG A 317 16.30 -25.26 -7.99
N ILE A 318 17.13 -26.01 -8.72
CA ILE A 318 18.38 -25.50 -9.29
C ILE A 318 18.14 -24.37 -10.29
N ALA A 319 16.99 -24.36 -10.99
CA ALA A 319 16.59 -23.26 -11.88
C ALA A 319 16.46 -21.91 -11.17
N THR A 320 16.20 -21.90 -9.87
CA THR A 320 16.14 -20.65 -9.10
C THR A 320 17.49 -19.92 -9.05
N VAL A 321 18.60 -20.64 -9.28
CA VAL A 321 19.97 -20.09 -9.33
C VAL A 321 20.51 -20.04 -10.74
N TRP A 322 20.50 -21.14 -11.50
CA TRP A 322 21.19 -21.19 -12.81
C TRP A 322 20.59 -20.20 -13.82
N ARG A 323 19.33 -19.80 -13.65
CA ARG A 323 18.68 -18.80 -14.50
C ARG A 323 19.40 -17.45 -14.51
N TRP A 324 20.20 -17.16 -13.48
CA TRP A 324 20.96 -15.93 -13.34
C TRP A 324 22.45 -16.09 -13.68
N ARG A 325 22.87 -17.28 -14.12
CA ARG A 325 24.30 -17.63 -14.25
C ARG A 325 25.08 -16.71 -15.13
N GLN A 326 24.54 -16.34 -16.28
CA GLN A 326 25.23 -15.42 -17.16
C GLN A 326 25.58 -14.10 -16.45
N ALA A 327 24.64 -13.56 -15.66
CA ALA A 327 24.84 -12.30 -14.95
C ALA A 327 25.91 -12.43 -13.87
N TYR A 328 25.81 -13.42 -12.96
CA TYR A 328 26.79 -13.54 -11.87
C TYR A 328 28.16 -14.06 -12.33
N GLN A 329 28.26 -14.79 -13.45
CA GLN A 329 29.55 -15.20 -14.01
C GLN A 329 30.23 -14.06 -14.76
N ASN A 330 29.48 -13.23 -15.49
CA ASN A 330 30.05 -12.02 -16.11
C ASN A 330 30.50 -11.02 -15.04
N ASP A 331 29.70 -10.87 -13.98
CA ASP A 331 30.04 -10.03 -12.83
C ASP A 331 31.34 -10.52 -12.16
N PHE A 332 31.46 -11.84 -11.92
CA PHE A 332 32.67 -12.42 -11.35
C PHE A 332 33.89 -12.26 -12.28
N GLN A 333 33.74 -12.53 -13.58
CA GLN A 333 34.80 -12.29 -14.55
C GLN A 333 35.26 -10.82 -14.54
N SER A 334 34.34 -9.86 -14.55
CA SER A 334 34.73 -8.44 -14.54
C SER A 334 35.44 -8.05 -13.25
N ARG A 335 35.00 -8.57 -12.09
CA ARG A 335 35.69 -8.34 -10.82
C ARG A 335 37.05 -9.03 -10.73
N MET A 336 37.25 -10.14 -11.43
CA MET A 336 38.58 -10.73 -11.60
C MET A 336 39.45 -9.85 -12.51
N ASP A 337 38.87 -9.23 -13.55
CA ASP A 337 39.58 -8.22 -14.36
C ASP A 337 40.03 -7.02 -13.50
N TRP A 338 39.21 -6.57 -12.55
CA TRP A 338 39.55 -5.50 -11.61
C TRP A 338 40.76 -5.82 -10.72
N CYS A 339 41.12 -7.11 -10.59
CA CYS A 339 42.29 -7.51 -9.79
C CYS A 339 43.63 -7.13 -10.46
N PHE A 340 43.64 -6.80 -11.75
CA PHE A 340 44.89 -6.52 -12.48
C PHE A 340 44.80 -5.42 -13.54
N LYS A 341 43.61 -5.11 -14.06
CA LYS A 341 43.40 -4.01 -15.02
C LYS A 341 43.18 -2.69 -14.27
N PRO A 342 43.51 -1.53 -14.88
CA PRO A 342 43.06 -0.23 -14.39
C PRO A 342 41.55 -0.04 -14.69
N TYR A 343 40.91 0.97 -14.08
CA TYR A 343 39.49 1.32 -14.31
C TYR A 343 39.12 1.31 -15.79
N SER A 344 39.84 2.06 -16.63
CA SER A 344 39.54 2.17 -18.07
C SER A 344 39.73 0.88 -18.88
N GLY A 345 40.31 -0.17 -18.29
CA GLY A 345 40.56 -1.45 -18.94
C GLY A 345 39.54 -2.54 -18.59
N ALA A 346 38.61 -2.28 -17.67
CA ALA A 346 37.59 -3.24 -17.24
C ALA A 346 36.19 -2.63 -17.30
N ASN A 347 35.18 -3.50 -17.34
CA ASN A 347 33.78 -3.09 -17.41
C ASN A 347 33.18 -2.93 -16.00
N HIS A 348 32.18 -2.06 -15.85
CA HIS A 348 31.46 -1.83 -14.60
C HIS A 348 29.95 -1.89 -14.82
N GLN A 349 29.21 -2.26 -13.77
CA GLN A 349 27.79 -2.55 -13.88
C GLN A 349 27.00 -1.29 -14.26
N PRO A 350 25.98 -1.41 -15.13
CA PRO A 350 25.05 -0.33 -15.40
C PRO A 350 24.35 0.17 -14.13
N ARG A 351 23.92 1.42 -14.14
CA ARG A 351 23.15 2.06 -13.06
C ARG A 351 21.68 2.13 -13.45
N ALA A 352 20.96 1.04 -13.23
CA ALA A 352 19.53 0.93 -13.55
C ALA A 352 18.66 1.83 -12.68
N LEU A 353 17.72 2.55 -13.31
CA LEU A 353 16.64 3.28 -12.67
C LEU A 353 15.31 2.54 -12.89
N LEU A 354 14.37 2.73 -11.97
CA LEU A 354 12.99 2.27 -12.12
C LEU A 354 12.05 3.36 -11.60
N ASN A 355 11.23 3.93 -12.50
CA ASN A 355 10.35 5.07 -12.26
C ASN A 355 11.07 6.26 -11.59
N GLY A 356 12.27 6.58 -12.08
CA GLY A 356 13.13 7.64 -11.52
C GLY A 356 13.87 7.25 -10.23
N VAL A 357 13.62 6.06 -9.67
CA VAL A 357 14.29 5.57 -8.46
C VAL A 357 15.49 4.71 -8.82
N GLY A 358 16.69 5.21 -8.51
CA GLY A 358 17.95 4.47 -8.63
C GLY A 358 18.24 3.56 -7.45
N GLY A 359 19.43 2.97 -7.43
CA GLY A 359 19.87 2.06 -6.36
C GLY A 359 19.31 0.64 -6.54
N THR A 360 19.20 -0.11 -5.44
CA THR A 360 18.91 -1.55 -5.45
C THR A 360 17.64 -1.93 -4.71
N ASP A 361 16.96 -0.96 -4.08
CA ASP A 361 15.74 -1.21 -3.32
C ASP A 361 14.54 -1.43 -4.24
N VAL A 362 13.63 -2.31 -3.83
CA VAL A 362 12.45 -2.68 -4.60
C VAL A 362 11.47 -1.49 -4.70
N VAL A 363 10.96 -1.24 -5.91
CA VAL A 363 9.92 -0.23 -6.14
C VAL A 363 8.55 -0.85 -5.85
N GLN A 364 7.81 -0.25 -4.93
CA GLN A 364 6.47 -0.70 -4.54
C GLN A 364 5.41 0.16 -5.23
N LEU A 365 4.42 -0.48 -5.84
CA LEU A 365 3.27 0.17 -6.46
C LEU A 365 1.99 -0.46 -5.92
N SER A 366 0.93 0.34 -5.77
CA SER A 366 -0.40 -0.13 -5.38
C SER A 366 -1.42 0.34 -6.39
N VAL A 367 -2.17 -0.59 -6.97
CA VAL A 367 -3.16 -0.32 -8.03
C VAL A 367 -4.41 -1.16 -7.81
N VAL A 368 -5.53 -0.74 -8.39
CA VAL A 368 -6.75 -1.55 -8.47
C VAL A 368 -6.69 -2.48 -9.68
N ALA A 369 -7.40 -3.61 -9.61
CA ALA A 369 -7.56 -4.51 -10.74
C ALA A 369 -8.06 -3.76 -11.99
N GLY A 370 -7.53 -4.11 -13.17
CA GLY A 370 -7.88 -3.45 -14.43
C GLY A 370 -7.19 -2.11 -14.69
N ALA A 371 -6.51 -1.52 -13.70
CA ALA A 371 -5.75 -0.28 -13.91
C ALA A 371 -4.54 -0.51 -14.84
N ARG A 372 -4.17 0.52 -15.60
CA ARG A 372 -2.90 0.56 -16.34
C ARG A 372 -1.74 0.81 -15.38
N VAL A 373 -0.66 0.06 -15.54
CA VAL A 373 0.58 0.18 -14.76
C VAL A 373 1.72 0.51 -15.71
N ASP A 374 2.29 1.72 -15.57
CA ASP A 374 3.44 2.18 -16.36
C ASP A 374 4.74 2.03 -15.56
N LEU A 375 5.77 1.47 -16.21
CA LEU A 375 7.11 1.25 -15.66
C LEU A 375 8.16 1.80 -16.63
N SER A 376 9.15 2.53 -16.11
CA SER A 376 10.17 3.18 -16.92
C SER A 376 11.56 3.02 -16.31
N ALA A 377 12.53 2.65 -17.15
CA ALA A 377 13.96 2.65 -16.85
C ALA A 377 14.65 3.92 -17.37
N SER A 378 13.88 4.98 -17.70
CA SER A 378 14.45 6.25 -18.16
C SER A 378 15.42 6.84 -17.14
N GLY A 379 16.53 7.38 -17.64
CA GLY A 379 17.64 7.88 -16.82
C GLY A 379 18.66 6.82 -16.38
N THR A 380 18.43 5.55 -16.74
CA THR A 380 19.47 4.50 -16.61
C THR A 380 20.71 4.89 -17.40
N SER A 381 21.89 4.66 -16.81
CA SER A 381 23.18 5.05 -17.39
C SER A 381 24.23 3.97 -17.23
N ASP A 382 25.22 3.97 -18.11
CA ASP A 382 26.42 3.14 -18.01
C ASP A 382 27.62 3.99 -17.56
N PRO A 383 28.37 3.60 -16.52
CA PRO A 383 29.52 4.37 -16.05
C PRO A 383 30.70 4.39 -17.03
N ASP A 384 30.77 3.41 -17.94
CA ASP A 384 31.82 3.30 -18.96
C ASP A 384 31.35 3.85 -20.32
N GLY A 385 30.14 4.41 -20.39
CA GLY A 385 29.55 4.98 -21.60
C GLY A 385 29.10 3.94 -22.62
N GLN A 386 28.95 2.67 -22.21
CA GLN A 386 28.49 1.59 -23.08
C GLN A 386 27.03 1.75 -23.48
N ALA A 387 26.66 1.17 -24.63
CA ALA A 387 25.27 1.10 -25.04
C ALA A 387 24.50 0.12 -24.16
N LEU A 388 23.22 0.44 -23.90
CA LEU A 388 22.36 -0.34 -23.01
C LEU A 388 21.20 -0.97 -23.75
N SER A 389 20.89 -2.20 -23.38
CA SER A 389 19.70 -2.96 -23.80
C SER A 389 18.80 -3.24 -22.60
N TYR A 390 17.49 -3.31 -22.85
CA TYR A 390 16.46 -3.42 -21.82
C TYR A 390 15.63 -4.67 -22.03
N ARG A 391 15.31 -5.36 -20.95
CA ARG A 391 14.39 -6.50 -20.96
C ARG A 391 13.52 -6.50 -19.72
N TRP A 392 12.22 -6.34 -19.92
CA TRP A 392 11.20 -6.46 -18.90
C TRP A 392 10.60 -7.86 -18.91
N PHE A 393 10.41 -8.45 -17.74
CA PHE A 393 9.71 -9.71 -17.59
C PHE A 393 9.02 -9.82 -16.24
N GLN A 394 7.90 -10.56 -16.21
CA GLN A 394 7.27 -10.93 -14.96
C GLN A 394 8.05 -12.09 -14.32
N TYR A 395 8.45 -11.93 -13.06
CA TYR A 395 9.02 -13.01 -12.26
C TYR A 395 7.88 -13.71 -11.50
N ARG A 396 7.13 -14.52 -12.25
CA ARG A 396 5.82 -15.08 -11.87
C ARG A 396 5.87 -15.86 -10.56
N GLU A 397 6.93 -16.61 -10.34
CA GLU A 397 7.09 -17.50 -9.18
C GLU A 397 7.25 -16.77 -7.85
N ALA A 398 7.61 -15.48 -7.85
CA ALA A 398 7.63 -14.66 -6.63
C ALA A 398 6.31 -13.93 -6.34
N GLY A 399 5.51 -13.68 -7.36
CA GLY A 399 4.23 -12.99 -7.21
C GLY A 399 3.17 -13.92 -6.62
N SER A 400 2.23 -13.36 -5.85
CA SER A 400 1.07 -14.13 -5.39
C SER A 400 -0.03 -14.27 -6.45
N HIS A 401 0.09 -13.53 -7.57
CA HIS A 401 -0.74 -13.73 -8.76
C HIS A 401 -0.14 -14.82 -9.67
N ALA A 402 -0.89 -15.91 -9.89
CA ALA A 402 -0.45 -17.06 -10.67
C ALA A 402 -0.49 -16.86 -12.20
N GLY A 403 -1.27 -15.87 -12.68
CA GLY A 403 -1.41 -15.59 -14.11
C GLY A 403 -0.24 -14.82 -14.70
N SER A 404 -0.16 -14.80 -16.03
CA SER A 404 0.78 -13.97 -16.77
C SER A 404 0.19 -12.59 -17.06
N VAL A 405 0.98 -11.53 -16.90
CA VAL A 405 0.65 -10.20 -17.42
C VAL A 405 1.38 -9.96 -18.74
N ALA A 406 0.69 -9.38 -19.73
CA ALA A 406 1.29 -9.00 -20.99
C ALA A 406 1.99 -7.65 -20.83
N LEU A 407 3.32 -7.64 -21.01
CA LEU A 407 4.14 -6.44 -20.93
C LEU A 407 4.29 -5.85 -22.35
N ASP A 408 3.69 -4.69 -22.58
CA ASP A 408 3.85 -3.94 -23.82
C ASP A 408 5.17 -3.14 -23.77
N GLY A 409 5.96 -3.17 -24.85
CA GLY A 409 7.28 -2.55 -24.85
C GLY A 409 8.33 -3.28 -24.02
N ALA A 410 8.23 -4.60 -23.85
CA ALA A 410 9.12 -5.38 -22.98
C ALA A 410 10.63 -5.32 -23.34
N ALA A 411 11.01 -4.86 -24.53
CA ALA A 411 12.41 -4.65 -24.93
C ALA A 411 12.83 -3.16 -24.97
N ASN A 412 11.94 -2.25 -24.55
CA ASN A 412 12.15 -0.81 -24.60
C ASN A 412 12.56 -0.26 -23.22
N VAL A 413 12.98 1.01 -23.21
CA VAL A 413 13.27 1.74 -21.96
C VAL A 413 12.05 1.86 -21.05
N SER A 414 10.83 1.70 -21.57
CA SER A 414 9.59 1.74 -20.78
C SER A 414 8.65 0.63 -21.22
N THR A 415 7.91 0.09 -20.26
CA THR A 415 6.90 -0.94 -20.46
C THR A 415 5.63 -0.58 -19.71
N TRP A 416 4.50 -1.15 -20.11
CA TRP A 416 3.28 -1.06 -19.32
C TRP A 416 2.49 -2.37 -19.41
N PHE A 417 1.59 -2.58 -18.45
CA PHE A 417 0.63 -3.68 -18.48
C PHE A 417 -0.68 -3.29 -17.79
N THR A 418 -1.74 -4.04 -18.08
CA THR A 418 -3.01 -3.91 -17.35
C THR A 418 -2.96 -4.81 -16.11
N ALA A 419 -3.19 -4.24 -14.94
CA ALA A 419 -3.26 -4.98 -13.68
C ALA A 419 -4.30 -6.11 -13.78
N PRO A 420 -3.95 -7.36 -13.44
CA PRO A 420 -4.84 -8.48 -13.59
C PRO A 420 -6.10 -8.32 -12.73
N GLN A 421 -7.19 -8.94 -13.19
CA GLN A 421 -8.39 -9.07 -12.38
C GLN A 421 -8.12 -10.01 -11.20
N VAL A 422 -8.46 -9.58 -9.97
CA VAL A 422 -8.21 -10.34 -8.74
C VAL A 422 -9.40 -10.21 -7.78
N THR A 423 -9.71 -11.28 -7.07
CA THR A 423 -10.79 -11.32 -6.05
C THR A 423 -10.27 -11.12 -4.62
N THR A 424 -8.96 -11.22 -4.44
CA THR A 424 -8.20 -10.96 -3.21
C THR A 424 -6.96 -10.17 -3.58
N THR A 425 -6.38 -9.40 -2.67
CA THR A 425 -5.14 -8.66 -2.97
C THR A 425 -4.04 -9.63 -3.42
N ARG A 426 -3.42 -9.34 -4.57
CA ARG A 426 -2.30 -10.11 -5.11
C ARG A 426 -1.13 -9.21 -5.46
N THR A 427 0.04 -9.81 -5.67
CA THR A 427 1.25 -9.12 -6.11
C THR A 427 1.68 -9.64 -7.48
N VAL A 428 2.05 -8.72 -8.35
CA VAL A 428 2.73 -8.99 -9.63
C VAL A 428 4.15 -8.44 -9.52
N HIS A 429 5.14 -9.30 -9.75
CA HIS A 429 6.56 -8.92 -9.69
C HIS A 429 7.07 -8.74 -11.10
N VAL A 430 7.51 -7.53 -11.45
CA VAL A 430 8.10 -7.21 -12.75
C VAL A 430 9.56 -6.81 -12.55
N ILE A 431 10.45 -7.40 -13.33
CA ILE A 431 11.89 -7.13 -13.30
C ILE A 431 12.26 -6.40 -14.58
N ILE A 432 13.05 -5.33 -14.45
CA ILE A 432 13.88 -4.83 -15.55
C ILE A 432 15.29 -5.42 -15.40
N GLU A 433 15.76 -6.03 -16.48
CA GLU A 433 17.15 -6.38 -16.73
C GLU A 433 17.73 -5.35 -17.70
N VAL A 434 18.78 -4.65 -17.28
CA VAL A 434 19.58 -3.74 -18.11
C VAL A 434 20.90 -4.43 -18.38
N LYS A 435 21.30 -4.48 -19.64
CA LYS A 435 22.55 -5.11 -20.06
C LYS A 435 23.37 -4.16 -20.93
N ASP A 436 24.66 -4.02 -20.62
CA ASP A 436 25.59 -3.23 -21.44
C ASP A 436 26.20 -4.00 -22.62
N THR A 437 27.03 -3.31 -23.40
CA THR A 437 27.83 -3.87 -24.51
C THR A 437 29.30 -4.09 -24.15
N GLY A 438 29.67 -4.03 -22.88
CA GLY A 438 31.04 -4.23 -22.42
C GLY A 438 31.51 -5.69 -22.55
N SER A 439 32.76 -5.94 -22.17
CA SER A 439 33.37 -7.28 -22.23
C SER A 439 34.00 -7.64 -20.87
N PRO A 440 33.40 -8.59 -20.11
CA PRO A 440 32.11 -9.23 -20.39
C PRO A 440 30.95 -8.23 -20.25
N ALA A 441 29.82 -8.52 -20.90
CA ALA A 441 28.64 -7.67 -20.76
C ALA A 441 28.08 -7.78 -19.34
N LEU A 442 27.87 -6.66 -18.65
CA LEU A 442 27.35 -6.64 -17.28
C LEU A 442 25.86 -6.32 -17.24
N TYR A 443 25.27 -6.71 -16.10
CA TYR A 443 23.83 -6.69 -15.88
C TYR A 443 23.51 -5.87 -14.63
N ALA A 444 22.44 -5.09 -14.72
CA ALA A 444 21.82 -4.44 -13.58
C ALA A 444 20.32 -4.74 -13.55
N PHE A 445 19.76 -4.89 -12.34
CA PHE A 445 18.36 -5.25 -12.17
C PHE A 445 17.63 -4.23 -11.32
N ARG A 446 16.32 -4.08 -11.56
CA ARG A 446 15.40 -3.45 -10.62
C ARG A 446 14.11 -4.27 -10.58
N ARG A 447 13.47 -4.32 -9.41
CA ARG A 447 12.19 -5.00 -9.21
C ARG A 447 11.08 -4.00 -8.88
N ALA A 448 9.98 -4.09 -9.61
CA ALA A 448 8.69 -3.55 -9.23
C ALA A 448 7.85 -4.65 -8.57
N VAL A 449 7.32 -4.39 -7.38
CA VAL A 449 6.26 -5.18 -6.76
C VAL A 449 4.97 -4.39 -6.84
N VAL A 450 4.06 -4.86 -7.69
CA VAL A 450 2.77 -4.22 -7.94
C VAL A 450 1.72 -4.94 -7.11
N THR A 451 1.25 -4.31 -6.05
CA THR A 451 0.14 -4.77 -5.22
C THR A 451 -1.16 -4.41 -5.90
N VAL A 452 -1.88 -5.42 -6.37
CA VAL A 452 -3.16 -5.31 -7.05
C VAL A 452 -4.25 -5.64 -6.05
N THR A 453 -5.04 -4.65 -5.67
CA THR A 453 -6.25 -4.88 -4.88
C THR A 453 -7.41 -5.22 -5.82
N PRO A 454 -8.38 -6.05 -5.38
CA PRO A 454 -9.60 -6.24 -6.14
C PRO A 454 -10.20 -4.90 -6.50
N GLU A 455 -10.74 -4.82 -7.72
CA GLU A 455 -11.71 -3.77 -8.00
C GLU A 455 -12.82 -3.96 -6.97
N VAL A 456 -13.08 -2.92 -6.16
CA VAL A 456 -14.26 -2.92 -5.31
C VAL A 456 -15.44 -2.74 -6.25
N THR A 457 -15.82 -3.82 -6.92
CA THR A 457 -17.18 -3.95 -7.40
C THR A 457 -18.02 -4.03 -6.12
N PRO A 458 -18.95 -3.09 -5.88
CA PRO A 458 -19.90 -3.29 -4.81
C PRO A 458 -20.51 -4.68 -5.03
N PRO A 459 -20.79 -5.45 -3.96
CA PRO A 459 -21.61 -6.65 -4.10
C PRO A 459 -22.84 -6.29 -4.94
N PRO A 460 -23.47 -7.22 -5.70
CA PRO A 460 -24.77 -6.93 -6.29
C PRO A 460 -25.59 -6.32 -5.16
N PRO A 461 -26.05 -5.06 -5.27
CA PRO A 461 -26.31 -4.25 -4.10
C PRO A 461 -27.25 -5.07 -3.20
N PRO A 462 -26.84 -5.44 -1.96
CA PRO A 462 -27.84 -5.87 -0.99
C PRO A 462 -28.77 -4.68 -0.95
N THR A 463 -29.99 -4.86 -1.45
CA THR A 463 -30.92 -3.80 -1.86
C THR A 463 -30.63 -2.53 -1.06
N THR A 464 -30.11 -1.49 -1.71
CA THR A 464 -29.84 -0.20 -1.04
C THR A 464 -31.13 0.35 -0.43
N ALA A 465 -32.28 -0.17 -0.87
CA ALA A 465 -33.58 0.03 -0.28
C ALA A 465 -33.65 -0.46 1.18
N PRO A 466 -34.23 0.34 2.08
CA PRO A 466 -34.60 -0.13 3.42
C PRO A 466 -35.57 -1.31 3.36
N ILE A 467 -35.62 -2.11 4.41
CA ILE A 467 -36.61 -3.20 4.55
C ILE A 467 -37.97 -2.69 5.04
N ALA A 468 -38.00 -1.47 5.60
CA ALA A 468 -39.21 -0.68 5.88
C ALA A 468 -38.88 0.82 5.83
N HIS A 469 -39.76 1.61 5.24
CA HIS A 469 -39.60 3.05 5.07
C HIS A 469 -40.94 3.79 5.20
N TRP A 470 -41.13 4.49 6.31
CA TRP A 470 -42.29 5.35 6.50
C TRP A 470 -41.89 6.80 6.31
N ARG A 471 -42.25 7.37 5.16
CA ARG A 471 -42.01 8.79 4.83
C ARG A 471 -42.85 9.75 5.66
N MET A 472 -43.95 9.27 6.23
CA MET A 472 -44.89 10.08 7.03
C MET A 472 -45.59 11.21 6.26
N ASP A 473 -45.69 11.10 4.94
CA ASP A 473 -46.39 12.03 4.04
C ASP A 473 -47.87 11.67 3.80
N ASP A 474 -48.38 10.70 4.57
CA ASP A 474 -49.70 10.12 4.37
C ASP A 474 -50.84 10.93 5.01
N THR A 475 -52.08 10.49 4.77
CA THR A 475 -53.28 10.98 5.45
C THR A 475 -54.10 9.81 5.98
N GLY A 476 -55.04 10.06 6.91
CA GLY A 476 -55.87 9.00 7.50
C GLY A 476 -55.17 8.27 8.64
N SER A 477 -55.42 6.97 8.80
CA SER A 477 -54.98 6.17 9.97
C SER A 477 -53.85 5.18 9.68
N ILE A 478 -53.18 5.29 8.54
CA ILE A 478 -52.11 4.38 8.10
C ILE A 478 -50.91 5.18 7.63
N ALA A 479 -49.72 4.88 8.17
CA ALA A 479 -48.45 5.30 7.60
C ALA A 479 -47.98 4.25 6.59
N SER A 480 -47.76 4.66 5.35
CA SER A 480 -47.46 3.75 4.26
C SER A 480 -46.00 3.31 4.26
N ASP A 481 -45.73 2.02 4.05
CA ASP A 481 -44.38 1.52 3.83
C ASP A 481 -43.95 1.74 2.37
N SER A 482 -43.12 2.75 2.16
CA SER A 482 -42.52 3.12 0.88
C SER A 482 -41.37 2.20 0.44
N SER A 483 -41.00 1.20 1.24
CA SER A 483 -39.92 0.27 0.88
C SER A 483 -40.35 -0.79 -0.14
N GLY A 484 -41.66 -0.92 -0.39
CA GLY A 484 -42.23 -1.96 -1.26
C GLY A 484 -42.50 -3.31 -0.56
N ASN A 485 -42.26 -3.42 0.76
CA ASN A 485 -42.44 -4.67 1.50
C ASN A 485 -43.78 -4.77 2.25
N GLY A 486 -44.62 -3.74 2.18
CA GLY A 486 -45.99 -3.75 2.71
C GLY A 486 -46.08 -3.71 4.24
N ASN A 487 -45.04 -3.24 4.95
CA ASN A 487 -45.02 -3.12 6.41
C ASN A 487 -45.75 -1.85 6.89
N HIS A 488 -46.97 -1.60 6.40
CA HIS A 488 -47.75 -0.41 6.78
C HIS A 488 -47.94 -0.33 8.30
N ALA A 489 -47.84 0.88 8.87
CA ALA A 489 -48.02 1.09 10.29
C ALA A 489 -49.38 1.72 10.59
N THR A 490 -50.20 1.08 11.42
CA THR A 490 -51.51 1.59 11.81
C THR A 490 -51.36 2.56 12.98
N LEU A 491 -51.86 3.78 12.80
CA LEU A 491 -51.90 4.82 13.83
C LEU A 491 -52.89 4.42 14.95
N ARG A 492 -52.50 4.62 16.21
CA ARG A 492 -53.31 4.32 17.40
C ARG A 492 -53.35 5.52 18.34
N ASN A 493 -54.30 5.51 19.26
CA ASN A 493 -54.45 6.47 20.36
C ASN A 493 -54.63 7.95 19.97
N GLY A 494 -54.98 8.22 18.71
CA GLY A 494 -55.31 9.59 18.26
C GLY A 494 -54.14 10.40 17.73
N VAL A 495 -52.97 9.76 17.51
CA VAL A 495 -51.80 10.36 16.88
C VAL A 495 -52.16 11.03 15.55
N ARG A 496 -51.53 12.18 15.27
CA ARG A 496 -51.91 13.04 14.14
C ARG A 496 -50.78 13.19 13.13
N TRP A 497 -51.14 13.61 11.93
CA TRP A 497 -50.18 14.11 10.94
C TRP A 497 -49.80 15.56 11.26
N GLY A 498 -48.54 15.91 11.04
CA GLY A 498 -47.99 17.25 11.19
C GLY A 498 -47.04 17.59 10.05
N VAL A 499 -46.42 18.78 10.13
CA VAL A 499 -45.40 19.22 9.16
C VAL A 499 -44.09 18.50 9.44
N GLY A 500 -43.49 17.92 8.40
CA GLY A 500 -42.26 17.13 8.42
C GLY A 500 -40.96 17.91 8.24
N ALA A 501 -39.86 17.19 8.20
CA ALA A 501 -38.54 17.69 7.80
C ALA A 501 -38.48 17.90 6.28
N SER A 502 -39.22 17.08 5.53
CA SER A 502 -39.31 17.17 4.07
C SER A 502 -40.74 17.48 3.57
N ALA A 503 -41.76 16.84 4.14
CA ALA A 503 -43.16 17.13 3.84
C ALA A 503 -44.07 16.86 5.06
N GLY A 504 -44.39 15.61 5.38
CA GLY A 504 -45.24 15.21 6.50
C GLY A 504 -44.47 14.60 7.68
N ALA A 505 -45.11 14.53 8.84
CA ALA A 505 -44.58 13.83 10.01
C ALA A 505 -45.69 13.24 10.86
N LEU A 506 -45.34 12.23 11.65
CA LEU A 506 -46.16 11.77 12.77
C LEU A 506 -45.97 12.72 13.96
N ALA A 507 -47.05 13.34 14.45
CA ALA A 507 -47.06 14.24 15.60
C ALA A 507 -47.55 13.51 16.84
N CYS A 508 -46.66 13.29 17.80
CA CYS A 508 -46.89 12.60 19.06
C CYS A 508 -46.96 13.61 20.22
N ASP A 509 -48.03 13.56 21.01
CA ASP A 509 -48.32 14.48 22.10
C ASP A 509 -47.54 14.21 23.40
N GLY A 510 -46.82 13.08 23.47
CA GLY A 510 -46.04 12.68 24.63
C GLY A 510 -46.82 11.88 25.69
N ILE A 511 -48.04 11.43 25.40
CA ILE A 511 -48.88 10.66 26.32
C ILE A 511 -48.86 9.17 25.96
N ASP A 512 -49.47 8.79 24.84
CA ASP A 512 -49.60 7.37 24.45
C ASP A 512 -49.61 7.11 22.93
N ASP A 513 -49.36 8.14 22.13
CA ASP A 513 -49.34 8.09 20.66
C ASP A 513 -48.35 7.07 20.08
N LEU A 514 -48.82 6.23 19.16
CA LEU A 514 -47.96 5.30 18.43
C LEU A 514 -48.53 4.89 17.07
N ALA A 515 -47.63 4.52 16.15
CA ALA A 515 -47.96 3.76 14.95
C ALA A 515 -47.33 2.37 15.02
N ALA A 516 -48.12 1.31 14.77
CA ALA A 516 -47.69 -0.08 14.90
C ALA A 516 -47.62 -0.79 13.54
N ALA A 517 -46.43 -1.30 13.18
CA ALA A 517 -46.15 -1.97 11.91
C ALA A 517 -46.26 -3.51 11.96
N GLY A 518 -46.72 -4.05 13.09
CA GLY A 518 -46.83 -5.51 13.28
C GLY A 518 -45.48 -6.20 13.51
N ASN A 519 -45.50 -7.53 13.47
CA ASN A 519 -44.32 -8.40 13.61
C ASN A 519 -44.08 -9.29 12.36
N PRO A 520 -43.95 -8.71 11.15
CA PRO A 520 -43.68 -9.46 9.93
C PRO A 520 -42.27 -10.08 9.96
N ALA A 521 -42.09 -11.18 9.22
CA ALA A 521 -40.83 -11.93 9.22
C ALA A 521 -39.60 -11.07 8.83
N ILE A 522 -39.78 -10.10 7.92
CA ILE A 522 -38.70 -9.20 7.48
C ILE A 522 -38.19 -8.27 8.59
N LEU A 523 -39.01 -7.99 9.62
CA LEU A 523 -38.65 -7.13 10.76
C LEU A 523 -38.17 -7.92 11.99
N ARG A 524 -38.01 -9.24 11.88
CA ARG A 524 -37.47 -10.14 12.92
C ARG A 524 -35.96 -10.23 12.84
N LEU A 525 -35.30 -9.11 13.10
CA LEU A 525 -33.86 -8.95 12.93
C LEU A 525 -33.09 -9.64 14.06
N THR A 526 -32.15 -10.52 13.70
CA THR A 526 -31.23 -11.19 14.64
C THR A 526 -29.75 -10.86 14.40
N GLY A 527 -29.45 -10.26 13.24
CA GLY A 527 -28.10 -9.88 12.80
C GLY A 527 -27.89 -8.36 12.77
N ALA A 528 -27.03 -7.91 11.86
CA ALA A 528 -26.71 -6.50 11.68
C ALA A 528 -27.95 -5.68 11.32
N MET A 529 -27.98 -4.42 11.74
CA MET A 529 -29.07 -3.53 11.39
C MET A 529 -28.69 -2.06 11.43
N SER A 530 -29.48 -1.24 10.74
CA SER A 530 -29.49 0.20 10.94
C SER A 530 -30.91 0.71 11.01
N THR A 531 -31.12 1.80 11.74
CA THR A 531 -32.36 2.55 11.71
C THR A 531 -32.08 4.03 11.74
N ALA A 532 -32.87 4.82 11.02
CA ALA A 532 -32.73 6.26 10.93
C ALA A 532 -34.11 6.93 10.95
N ALA A 533 -34.18 8.14 11.48
CA ALA A 533 -35.38 8.97 11.47
C ALA A 533 -35.01 10.45 11.65
N TRP A 534 -35.83 11.33 11.09
CA TRP A 534 -35.85 12.74 11.47
C TRP A 534 -36.77 12.93 12.67
N VAL A 535 -36.33 13.74 13.63
CA VAL A 535 -37.13 14.06 14.82
C VAL A 535 -37.15 15.55 15.11
N TRP A 536 -38.29 16.05 15.56
CA TRP A 536 -38.44 17.35 16.19
C TRP A 536 -38.87 17.12 17.63
N ILE A 537 -38.06 17.58 18.58
CA ILE A 537 -38.27 17.29 20.01
C ILE A 537 -38.97 18.48 20.67
N ASP A 538 -40.22 18.27 21.11
CA ASP A 538 -40.99 19.29 21.82
C ASP A 538 -40.74 19.20 23.34
N SER A 539 -40.61 17.99 23.90
CA SER A 539 -40.20 17.81 25.30
C SER A 539 -39.41 16.51 25.53
N VAL A 540 -38.73 16.43 26.67
CA VAL A 540 -37.93 15.25 27.10
C VAL A 540 -38.39 14.75 28.47
N GLY A 541 -39.70 14.86 28.76
CA GLY A 541 -40.24 14.43 30.06
C GLY A 541 -40.26 12.92 30.29
N SER A 542 -39.96 12.14 29.24
CA SER A 542 -40.07 10.68 29.18
C SER A 542 -38.86 10.08 28.44
N ASN A 543 -38.70 8.76 28.55
CA ASN A 543 -37.74 7.99 27.76
C ASN A 543 -38.32 7.67 26.37
N GLY A 544 -38.55 8.67 25.54
CA GLY A 544 -39.32 8.59 24.30
C GLY A 544 -38.73 7.63 23.26
N ARG A 545 -39.58 6.73 22.73
CA ARG A 545 -39.21 5.83 21.63
C ARG A 545 -39.53 6.45 20.28
N VAL A 546 -38.49 6.69 19.48
CA VAL A 546 -38.65 7.16 18.10
C VAL A 546 -39.15 5.98 17.25
N VAL A 547 -38.39 4.88 17.25
CA VAL A 547 -38.79 3.61 16.67
C VAL A 547 -38.20 2.47 17.49
N CYS A 548 -38.98 1.42 17.75
CA CYS A 548 -38.53 0.31 18.58
C CYS A 548 -39.24 -1.01 18.26
N LYS A 549 -38.60 -2.10 18.67
CA LYS A 549 -39.20 -3.44 18.75
C LYS A 549 -39.02 -3.98 20.17
N GLN A 550 -39.80 -3.43 21.10
CA GLN A 550 -39.67 -3.72 22.52
C GLN A 550 -41.07 -3.70 23.20
N GLY A 551 -41.27 -4.40 24.34
CA GLY A 551 -42.49 -4.34 25.19
C GLY A 551 -42.27 -4.48 26.72
N PRO A 552 -43.23 -4.11 27.59
CA PRO A 552 -43.07 -4.19 29.04
C PRO A 552 -42.66 -5.59 29.55
N ASN A 553 -42.20 -5.68 30.80
CA ASN A 553 -41.97 -6.96 31.49
C ASN A 553 -41.01 -7.95 30.78
N GLY A 554 -39.77 -7.52 30.52
CA GLY A 554 -38.77 -8.43 29.97
C GLY A 554 -38.98 -8.78 28.50
N GLN A 555 -39.51 -7.85 27.69
CA GLN A 555 -39.53 -7.96 26.23
C GLN A 555 -38.58 -6.91 25.62
N ARG A 556 -37.28 -7.01 25.92
CA ARG A 556 -36.24 -6.17 25.31
C ARG A 556 -35.99 -6.60 23.86
N GLY A 557 -35.52 -5.65 23.05
CA GLY A 557 -35.20 -5.78 21.63
C GLY A 557 -34.38 -4.55 21.23
N TRP A 558 -34.49 -4.08 20.00
CA TRP A 558 -33.78 -2.87 19.55
C TRP A 558 -34.63 -1.60 19.64
N SER A 559 -34.00 -0.43 19.81
CA SER A 559 -34.71 0.86 19.77
C SER A 559 -33.80 2.05 19.47
N LEU A 560 -34.35 3.04 18.76
CA LEU A 560 -33.81 4.40 18.61
C LEU A 560 -34.67 5.36 19.44
N ASN A 561 -34.03 6.18 20.27
CA ASN A 561 -34.68 6.85 21.38
C ASN A 561 -34.23 8.31 21.52
N VAL A 562 -35.09 9.12 22.12
CA VAL A 562 -34.72 10.39 22.77
C VAL A 562 -35.07 10.25 24.24
N GLU A 563 -34.05 10.19 25.08
CA GLU A 563 -34.21 9.89 26.51
C GLU A 563 -34.53 11.15 27.32
N SER A 564 -35.01 10.97 28.56
CA SER A 564 -35.46 12.08 29.41
C SER A 564 -34.36 13.11 29.77
N GLY A 565 -33.09 12.74 29.64
CA GLY A 565 -31.94 13.65 29.76
C GLY A 565 -31.70 14.53 28.52
N GLY A 566 -32.49 14.38 27.46
CA GLY A 566 -32.37 15.12 26.21
C GLY A 566 -31.23 14.69 25.31
N TYR A 567 -30.72 13.48 25.48
CA TYR A 567 -29.77 12.84 24.58
C TYR A 567 -30.47 11.76 23.75
N ALA A 568 -29.92 11.42 22.59
CA ALA A 568 -30.38 10.28 21.80
C ALA A 568 -29.67 9.00 22.26
N SER A 569 -30.37 7.86 22.16
CA SER A 569 -29.75 6.56 22.43
C SER A 569 -30.16 5.53 21.38
N PHE A 570 -29.26 4.61 21.07
CA PHE A 570 -29.54 3.43 20.26
C PHE A 570 -29.25 2.17 21.07
N GLN A 571 -30.23 1.28 21.15
CA GLN A 571 -30.23 0.12 22.03
C GLN A 571 -30.37 -1.17 21.21
N ILE A 572 -29.63 -2.21 21.60
CA ILE A 572 -29.71 -3.57 21.08
C ILE A 572 -29.79 -4.54 22.25
N ALA A 573 -30.77 -5.44 22.23
CA ALA A 573 -30.91 -6.47 23.27
C ALA A 573 -30.12 -7.74 22.92
N SER A 574 -29.48 -8.35 23.92
CA SER A 574 -28.88 -9.69 23.82
C SER A 574 -29.77 -10.79 24.38
N SER A 575 -30.80 -10.43 25.16
CA SER A 575 -31.83 -11.32 25.68
C SER A 575 -33.12 -10.55 25.94
N SER A 576 -34.15 -11.26 26.41
CA SER A 576 -35.42 -10.66 26.77
C SER A 576 -35.31 -9.64 27.92
N THR A 577 -34.25 -9.70 28.74
CA THR A 577 -34.02 -8.81 29.89
C THR A 577 -32.78 -7.93 29.79
N SER A 578 -31.81 -8.28 28.93
CA SER A 578 -30.52 -7.58 28.82
C SER A 578 -30.43 -6.74 27.56
N LEU A 579 -30.02 -5.48 27.71
CA LEU A 579 -29.74 -4.56 26.59
C LEU A 579 -28.37 -3.90 26.72
N MET A 580 -27.78 -3.61 25.57
CA MET A 580 -26.65 -2.72 25.40
C MET A 580 -27.13 -1.44 24.72
N LEU A 581 -26.49 -0.32 25.04
CA LEU A 581 -26.80 0.98 24.44
C LEU A 581 -25.55 1.74 24.03
N VAL A 582 -25.72 2.66 23.09
CA VAL A 582 -24.81 3.77 22.80
C VAL A 582 -25.65 5.04 22.84
N ASP A 583 -25.15 6.07 23.52
CA ASP A 583 -25.84 7.35 23.70
C ASP A 583 -24.99 8.51 23.20
N SER A 584 -25.66 9.56 22.75
CA SER A 584 -25.02 10.81 22.35
C SER A 584 -24.89 11.76 23.54
N GLY A 585 -24.25 12.91 23.32
CA GLY A 585 -24.54 14.09 24.14
C GLY A 585 -25.97 14.61 23.94
N ALA A 586 -26.30 15.74 24.56
CA ALA A 586 -27.59 16.40 24.38
C ALA A 586 -27.85 16.72 22.89
N VAL A 587 -29.04 16.42 22.41
CA VAL A 587 -29.46 16.72 21.03
C VAL A 587 -30.19 18.07 20.95
N PRO A 588 -30.02 18.85 19.87
CA PRO A 588 -30.71 20.12 19.70
C PRO A 588 -32.24 19.96 19.71
N ARG A 589 -32.94 20.93 20.32
CA ARG A 589 -34.41 21.01 20.30
C ARG A 589 -34.88 22.14 19.41
N ALA A 590 -36.20 22.20 19.17
CA ALA A 590 -36.85 23.21 18.35
C ALA A 590 -36.26 23.32 16.92
N ARG A 591 -35.76 22.20 16.40
CA ARG A 591 -35.30 22.03 15.02
C ARG A 591 -35.39 20.55 14.66
N TRP A 592 -35.41 20.25 13.37
CA TRP A 592 -35.26 18.89 12.88
C TRP A 592 -33.85 18.37 13.15
N VAL A 593 -33.76 17.14 13.65
CA VAL A 593 -32.52 16.41 13.94
C VAL A 593 -32.62 15.04 13.29
N HIS A 594 -31.63 14.69 12.47
CA HIS A 594 -31.54 13.33 11.93
C HIS A 594 -30.79 12.43 12.91
N LEU A 595 -31.41 11.35 13.34
CA LEU A 595 -30.83 10.35 14.22
C LEU A 595 -30.65 9.04 13.46
N ALA A 596 -29.49 8.40 13.58
CA ALA A 596 -29.28 7.07 13.02
C ALA A 596 -28.46 6.15 13.95
N GLY A 597 -28.99 4.96 14.21
CA GLY A 597 -28.31 3.89 14.92
C GLY A 597 -27.81 2.82 13.95
N VAL A 598 -26.54 2.41 14.08
CA VAL A 598 -25.91 1.37 13.27
C VAL A 598 -25.35 0.28 14.20
N TYR A 599 -25.74 -0.96 13.96
CA TYR A 599 -25.29 -2.14 14.69
C TYR A 599 -24.56 -3.11 13.77
N GLU A 600 -23.28 -3.31 14.08
CA GLU A 600 -22.41 -4.34 13.51
C GLU A 600 -22.15 -5.41 14.58
N PRO A 601 -22.74 -6.62 14.44
CA PRO A 601 -22.70 -7.65 15.47
C PRO A 601 -21.26 -8.03 15.85
N GLY A 602 -20.95 -8.00 17.14
CA GLY A 602 -19.63 -8.30 17.71
C GLY A 602 -18.56 -7.24 17.43
N VAL A 603 -18.87 -6.19 16.68
CA VAL A 603 -17.90 -5.19 16.23
C VAL A 603 -18.18 -3.82 16.87
N ALA A 604 -19.34 -3.24 16.58
CA ALA A 604 -19.63 -1.87 17.01
C ALA A 604 -21.13 -1.54 17.02
N MET A 605 -21.53 -0.71 17.97
CA MET A 605 -22.76 0.09 17.92
C MET A 605 -22.37 1.55 17.73
N ARG A 606 -22.97 2.23 16.75
CA ARG A 606 -22.73 3.66 16.48
C ARG A 606 -24.04 4.42 16.46
N LEU A 607 -23.99 5.65 16.97
CA LEU A 607 -25.08 6.61 16.92
C LEU A 607 -24.60 7.86 16.21
N TYR A 608 -25.36 8.30 15.22
CA TYR A 608 -25.11 9.48 14.43
C TYR A 608 -26.20 10.53 14.69
N VAL A 609 -25.78 11.80 14.71
CA VAL A 609 -26.67 12.96 14.84
C VAL A 609 -26.34 13.90 13.68
N ASN A 610 -27.34 14.25 12.88
CA ASN A 610 -27.21 15.08 11.67
C ASN A 610 -26.11 14.58 10.72
N GLY A 611 -26.02 13.26 10.53
CA GLY A 611 -25.08 12.63 9.62
C GLY A 611 -23.66 12.45 10.18
N ALA A 612 -23.32 13.15 11.27
CA ALA A 612 -22.03 13.03 11.93
C ALA A 612 -22.06 11.95 13.02
N LEU A 613 -20.94 11.23 13.20
CA LEU A 613 -20.80 10.23 14.26
C LEU A 613 -20.80 10.94 15.62
N ALA A 614 -21.84 10.70 16.43
CA ALA A 614 -21.98 11.31 17.75
C ALA A 614 -21.35 10.44 18.84
N ALA A 615 -21.50 9.12 18.74
CA ALA A 615 -20.93 8.18 19.69
C ALA A 615 -20.74 6.78 19.08
N SER A 616 -19.80 6.03 19.66
CA SER A 616 -19.54 4.64 19.29
C SER A 616 -19.21 3.79 20.51
N ARG A 617 -19.67 2.55 20.52
CA ARG A 617 -19.30 1.51 21.48
C ARG A 617 -18.76 0.30 20.72
N THR A 618 -17.58 -0.16 21.10
CA THR A 618 -16.92 -1.35 20.52
C THR A 618 -16.71 -2.48 21.53
N SER A 619 -16.83 -2.20 22.83
CA SER A 619 -16.70 -3.20 23.89
C SER A 619 -18.06 -3.73 24.35
N GLY A 620 -18.16 -5.05 24.53
CA GLY A 620 -19.37 -5.73 24.99
C GLY A 620 -20.51 -5.76 23.96
N VAL A 621 -20.24 -5.44 22.69
CA VAL A 621 -21.23 -5.46 21.62
C VAL A 621 -21.67 -6.91 21.39
N PRO A 622 -22.97 -7.24 21.50
CA PRO A 622 -23.45 -8.60 21.27
C PRO A 622 -23.09 -9.07 19.85
N SER A 623 -22.81 -10.37 19.69
CA SER A 623 -22.56 -10.98 18.36
C SER A 623 -23.84 -11.31 17.61
N ALA A 624 -25.00 -11.20 18.26
CA ALA A 624 -26.34 -11.34 17.71
C ALA A 624 -27.32 -10.53 18.57
N GLN A 625 -28.39 -10.02 17.95
CA GLN A 625 -29.47 -9.35 18.69
C GLN A 625 -30.64 -10.31 18.96
N TYR A 626 -31.30 -10.10 20.09
CA TYR A 626 -32.50 -10.84 20.47
C TYR A 626 -33.73 -10.26 19.76
N ASP A 627 -34.51 -11.14 19.11
CA ASP A 627 -35.78 -10.80 18.45
C ASP A 627 -36.97 -11.11 19.39
N PRO A 628 -37.57 -10.10 20.05
CA PRO A 628 -38.78 -10.31 20.83
C PRO A 628 -40.00 -10.51 19.92
N PRO A 629 -40.96 -11.37 20.29
CA PRO A 629 -42.18 -11.62 19.51
C PRO A 629 -43.21 -10.49 19.68
N ILE A 630 -42.82 -9.25 19.36
CA ILE A 630 -43.63 -8.04 19.52
C ILE A 630 -43.58 -7.17 18.28
N ASP A 631 -44.60 -6.31 18.08
CA ASP A 631 -44.65 -5.42 16.94
C ASP A 631 -43.51 -4.38 16.96
N VAL A 632 -43.10 -3.96 15.77
CA VAL A 632 -42.34 -2.71 15.61
C VAL A 632 -43.32 -1.55 15.80
N ALA A 633 -42.93 -0.58 16.63
CA ALA A 633 -43.71 0.60 16.95
C ALA A 633 -42.89 1.90 16.80
N ILE A 634 -43.57 2.95 16.35
CA ILE A 634 -43.02 4.30 16.15
C ILE A 634 -43.76 5.24 17.11
N GLY A 635 -43.04 6.11 17.80
CA GLY A 635 -43.60 7.10 18.74
C GLY A 635 -43.83 6.60 20.17
N ASN A 636 -43.97 5.28 20.39
CA ASN A 636 -44.01 4.67 21.71
C ASN A 636 -43.63 3.18 21.62
N ARG A 637 -43.61 2.53 22.77
CA ARG A 637 -43.47 1.08 22.91
C ARG A 637 -44.84 0.41 22.88
N ILE A 638 -44.92 -0.81 22.34
CA ILE A 638 -46.13 -1.64 22.49
C ILE A 638 -46.35 -1.92 23.98
N GLY A 639 -47.55 -1.61 24.48
CA GLY A 639 -47.87 -1.65 25.91
C GLY A 639 -47.57 -0.36 26.69
N GLY A 640 -47.01 0.66 26.05
CA GLY A 640 -46.87 2.02 26.59
C GLY A 640 -45.68 2.25 27.54
N GLY A 641 -45.71 3.41 28.22
CA GLY A 641 -44.76 3.80 29.27
C GLY A 641 -43.52 4.57 28.81
N THR A 642 -43.33 4.76 27.51
CA THR A 642 -42.18 5.48 26.93
C THR A 642 -42.57 6.34 25.72
N PRO A 643 -43.58 7.23 25.86
CA PRO A 643 -44.08 8.03 24.74
C PRO A 643 -43.05 9.06 24.29
N PHE A 644 -42.92 9.25 22.98
CA PHE A 644 -42.17 10.34 22.39
C PHE A 644 -43.03 11.60 22.33
N ALA A 645 -42.46 12.75 22.69
CA ALA A 645 -43.15 14.04 22.68
C ALA A 645 -42.54 14.95 21.61
N GLY A 646 -43.17 15.02 20.45
CA GLY A 646 -42.64 15.75 19.31
C GLY A 646 -43.14 15.22 17.97
N ARG A 647 -42.34 15.42 16.92
CA ARG A 647 -42.62 14.93 15.56
C ARG A 647 -41.56 13.95 15.08
N ILE A 648 -41.98 12.94 14.32
CA ILE A 648 -41.13 11.91 13.72
C ILE A 648 -41.40 11.85 12.22
N ASP A 649 -40.35 11.90 11.41
CA ASP A 649 -40.40 11.86 9.95
C ASP A 649 -39.38 10.83 9.42
N ASP A 650 -39.64 10.29 8.22
CA ASP A 650 -38.69 9.55 7.38
C ASP A 650 -38.01 8.36 8.07
N VAL A 651 -38.80 7.54 8.77
CA VAL A 651 -38.32 6.39 9.54
C VAL A 651 -37.90 5.28 8.59
N ARG A 652 -36.65 4.83 8.70
CA ARG A 652 -36.08 3.74 7.90
C ARG A 652 -35.51 2.64 8.77
N ILE A 653 -35.63 1.39 8.30
CA ILE A 653 -34.98 0.21 8.88
C ILE A 653 -34.22 -0.52 7.78
N TYR A 654 -33.01 -0.96 8.07
CA TYR A 654 -32.15 -1.74 7.18
C TYR A 654 -31.69 -3.02 7.88
N ALA A 655 -31.70 -4.16 7.18
CA ALA A 655 -31.11 -5.43 7.66
C ALA A 655 -29.58 -5.49 7.47
N ARG A 656 -28.91 -4.34 7.49
CA ARG A 656 -27.46 -4.19 7.29
C ARG A 656 -26.92 -2.96 8.02
N PRO A 657 -25.61 -2.89 8.29
CA PRO A 657 -25.00 -1.66 8.76
C PRO A 657 -24.92 -0.65 7.60
N LEU A 658 -25.31 0.60 7.85
CA LEU A 658 -25.06 1.72 6.95
C LEU A 658 -23.66 2.26 7.20
N SER A 659 -22.98 2.63 6.12
CA SER A 659 -21.72 3.38 6.18
C SER A 659 -21.95 4.82 6.64
N ALA A 660 -20.88 5.50 7.10
CA ALA A 660 -20.97 6.90 7.52
C ALA A 660 -21.44 7.82 6.36
N SER A 661 -21.02 7.55 5.12
CA SER A 661 -21.47 8.31 3.95
C SER A 661 -22.94 8.07 3.62
N GLU A 662 -23.44 6.84 3.77
CA GLU A 662 -24.88 6.55 3.62
C GLU A 662 -25.70 7.24 4.71
N VAL A 663 -25.23 7.23 5.96
CA VAL A 663 -25.90 7.94 7.06
C VAL A 663 -25.87 9.46 6.82
N ALA A 664 -24.75 10.01 6.35
CA ALA A 664 -24.65 11.42 5.97
C ALA A 664 -25.60 11.76 4.81
N ALA A 665 -25.74 10.87 3.82
CA ALA A 665 -26.70 11.04 2.74
C ALA A 665 -28.15 11.05 3.26
N LEU A 666 -28.53 10.14 4.18
CA LEU A 666 -29.86 10.17 4.80
C LEU A 666 -30.10 11.45 5.61
N ALA A 667 -29.07 11.93 6.32
CA ALA A 667 -29.12 13.20 7.05
C ALA A 667 -29.13 14.43 6.13
N SER A 668 -28.82 14.25 4.84
CA SER A 668 -28.94 15.29 3.83
C SER A 668 -30.31 15.29 3.15
N VAL A 669 -31.13 14.24 3.35
CA VAL A 669 -32.51 14.19 2.84
C VAL A 669 -33.38 15.07 3.71
N GLY A 670 -33.57 16.30 3.25
CA GLY A 670 -34.05 17.48 3.97
C GLY A 670 -33.44 18.75 3.36
N THR A 671 -32.35 18.59 2.62
CA THR A 671 -31.84 19.55 1.64
C THR A 671 -31.49 18.77 0.38
N SER A 672 -32.37 18.80 -0.63
CA SER A 672 -31.93 18.53 -2.00
C SER A 672 -30.62 19.29 -2.21
N GLY A 673 -29.56 18.63 -2.69
CA GLY A 673 -28.33 19.31 -3.08
C GLY A 673 -28.72 20.51 -3.92
N PHE A 674 -28.42 21.71 -3.44
CA PHE A 674 -28.80 22.93 -4.13
C PHE A 674 -28.13 22.91 -5.51
N ALA A 675 -28.94 22.96 -6.56
CA ALA A 675 -28.48 23.07 -7.93
C ALA A 675 -29.28 24.17 -8.61
N ALA A 676 -28.58 25.07 -9.29
CA ALA A 676 -29.15 26.13 -10.08
C ALA A 676 -28.33 26.28 -11.38
N SER A 677 -29.01 26.58 -12.48
CA SER A 677 -28.39 26.93 -13.76
C SER A 677 -28.90 28.33 -14.13
N ILE A 678 -27.99 29.29 -14.27
CA ILE A 678 -28.32 30.69 -14.52
C ILE A 678 -27.87 31.04 -15.93
N ASN A 679 -28.71 31.69 -16.73
CA ASN A 679 -28.31 32.21 -18.04
C ASN A 679 -28.37 33.74 -18.03
N PHE A 680 -27.28 34.41 -18.37
CA PHE A 680 -27.17 35.86 -18.37
C PHE A 680 -27.62 36.42 -19.71
N GLN A 681 -28.72 37.18 -19.73
CA GLN A 681 -29.39 37.56 -20.99
C GLN A 681 -30.18 38.87 -20.91
N PRO A 682 -30.44 39.57 -22.03
CA PRO A 682 -31.37 40.70 -22.04
C PRO A 682 -32.80 40.30 -21.63
N ALA A 683 -33.55 41.25 -21.07
CA ALA A 683 -34.97 41.06 -20.84
C ALA A 683 -35.71 40.83 -22.17
N GLY A 684 -36.38 39.68 -22.29
CA GLY A 684 -37.12 39.27 -23.50
C GLY A 684 -36.39 38.29 -24.41
N ALA A 685 -35.11 38.00 -24.18
CA ALA A 685 -34.40 36.91 -24.86
C ALA A 685 -34.95 35.54 -24.43
N ALA A 686 -34.83 34.52 -25.28
CA ALA A 686 -35.25 33.17 -24.95
C ALA A 686 -34.37 32.59 -23.83
N THR A 687 -34.98 31.97 -22.81
CA THR A 687 -34.21 31.31 -21.74
C THR A 687 -33.94 29.85 -22.13
N PRO A 688 -32.67 29.40 -22.12
CA PRO A 688 -32.32 28.01 -22.37
C PRO A 688 -33.07 27.04 -21.44
N THR A 689 -33.53 25.91 -21.98
CA THR A 689 -34.24 24.88 -21.21
C THR A 689 -33.40 24.41 -20.03
N GLY A 690 -34.00 24.42 -18.82
CA GLY A 690 -33.34 24.00 -17.59
C GLY A 690 -32.54 25.10 -16.89
N SER A 691 -32.47 26.32 -17.44
CA SER A 691 -31.86 27.48 -16.79
C SER A 691 -32.90 28.52 -16.37
N VAL A 692 -32.52 29.41 -15.44
CA VAL A 692 -33.28 30.62 -15.11
C VAL A 692 -32.54 31.86 -15.62
N ALA A 693 -33.27 32.88 -16.06
CA ALA A 693 -32.66 34.08 -16.62
C ALA A 693 -32.15 35.03 -15.51
N ASP A 694 -30.95 35.56 -15.67
CA ASP A 694 -30.50 36.79 -15.02
C ASP A 694 -30.47 37.91 -16.05
N THR A 695 -31.31 38.93 -15.83
CA THR A 695 -31.46 40.07 -16.76
C THR A 695 -30.74 41.33 -16.30
N GLY A 696 -29.80 41.20 -15.34
CA GLY A 696 -29.06 42.34 -14.80
C GLY A 696 -29.68 43.00 -13.57
N ALA A 697 -30.67 42.38 -12.93
CA ALA A 697 -31.32 42.98 -11.76
C ALA A 697 -30.46 42.86 -10.48
N SER A 698 -30.60 43.79 -9.53
CA SER A 698 -29.92 43.69 -8.23
C SER A 698 -30.33 42.43 -7.46
N PHE A 699 -29.45 41.92 -6.60
CA PHE A 699 -29.65 40.72 -5.78
C PHE A 699 -30.93 40.83 -4.95
N ALA A 700 -31.87 39.92 -5.19
CA ALA A 700 -33.14 39.81 -4.48
C ALA A 700 -33.79 38.45 -4.76
N ALA A 701 -34.83 38.12 -4.01
CA ALA A 701 -35.69 36.98 -4.32
C ALA A 701 -36.35 37.14 -5.70
N ARG A 702 -36.26 36.09 -6.52
CA ARG A 702 -36.75 36.11 -7.91
C ARG A 702 -38.14 35.49 -8.10
N GLY A 703 -38.72 34.92 -7.04
CA GLY A 703 -40.04 34.27 -7.09
C GLY A 703 -40.04 32.88 -7.74
N ASN A 704 -38.89 32.39 -8.20
CA ASN A 704 -38.67 31.04 -8.72
C ASN A 704 -38.03 30.10 -7.68
N GLY A 705 -38.03 30.49 -6.40
CA GLY A 705 -37.39 29.76 -5.31
C GLY A 705 -35.89 30.04 -5.15
N LEU A 706 -35.32 30.96 -5.94
CA LEU A 706 -33.92 31.38 -5.83
C LEU A 706 -33.81 32.88 -5.54
N ASP A 707 -32.76 33.23 -4.79
CA ASP A 707 -32.34 34.61 -4.55
C ASP A 707 -30.98 34.81 -5.24
N TYR A 708 -30.93 35.64 -6.26
CA TYR A 708 -29.69 35.89 -7.01
C TYR A 708 -29.70 37.26 -7.67
N GLY A 709 -28.55 37.74 -8.12
CA GLY A 709 -28.42 38.98 -8.87
C GLY A 709 -27.14 39.75 -8.55
N TRP A 710 -27.10 40.97 -9.05
CA TRP A 710 -25.93 41.84 -8.98
C TRP A 710 -25.93 42.71 -7.72
N ASN A 711 -24.76 43.16 -7.27
CA ASN A 711 -24.64 44.11 -6.16
C ASN A 711 -25.33 45.46 -6.43
N THR A 712 -25.51 45.82 -7.70
CA THR A 712 -26.39 46.90 -8.19
C THR A 712 -26.91 46.54 -9.58
N THR A 713 -27.93 47.22 -10.11
CA THR A 713 -28.48 46.91 -11.43
C THR A 713 -27.40 47.00 -12.53
N ASN A 714 -27.28 45.96 -13.34
CA ASN A 714 -26.35 45.83 -14.46
C ASN A 714 -27.10 45.70 -15.80
N ASP A 715 -27.35 46.83 -16.44
CA ASP A 715 -28.06 46.93 -17.73
C ASP A 715 -27.18 46.58 -18.97
N GLN A 716 -26.06 45.88 -18.74
CA GLN A 716 -25.10 45.56 -19.79
C GLN A 716 -25.28 44.17 -20.41
N ALA A 717 -26.42 43.52 -20.18
CA ALA A 717 -26.74 42.24 -20.83
C ALA A 717 -26.91 42.39 -22.35
N ARG A 718 -26.48 41.39 -23.13
CA ARG A 718 -26.52 41.43 -24.60
C ARG A 718 -26.90 40.06 -25.18
N GLU A 719 -27.53 40.11 -26.34
CA GLU A 719 -27.78 38.97 -27.24
C GLU A 719 -27.14 39.35 -28.58
N ARG A 720 -26.30 38.47 -29.13
CA ARG A 720 -25.51 38.79 -30.33
C ARG A 720 -26.20 38.38 -31.63
N ASN A 721 -27.11 37.41 -31.58
CA ASN A 721 -27.69 36.75 -32.74
C ASN A 721 -26.60 36.19 -33.69
N ALA A 722 -25.53 35.67 -33.10
CA ALA A 722 -24.33 35.17 -33.78
C ALA A 722 -24.05 33.67 -33.51
N HIS A 723 -24.74 33.06 -32.54
CA HIS A 723 -24.58 31.65 -32.17
C HIS A 723 -25.92 30.90 -32.10
N GLY A 724 -25.93 29.62 -32.50
CA GLY A 724 -27.16 28.81 -32.57
C GLY A 724 -27.63 28.24 -31.22
N ASP A 725 -26.73 28.17 -30.23
CA ASP A 725 -27.07 27.89 -28.83
C ASP A 725 -27.15 29.21 -28.06
N GLN A 726 -28.35 29.50 -27.55
CA GLN A 726 -28.70 30.69 -26.80
C GLN A 726 -27.79 30.93 -25.57
N ARG A 727 -27.26 29.87 -24.97
CA ARG A 727 -26.32 29.95 -23.83
C ARG A 727 -25.00 30.60 -24.19
N TYR A 728 -24.55 30.44 -25.44
CA TYR A 728 -23.34 31.08 -25.95
C TYR A 728 -23.67 32.37 -26.71
N ASP A 729 -24.93 32.64 -27.04
CA ASP A 729 -25.34 33.86 -27.75
C ASP A 729 -25.67 35.05 -26.82
N THR A 730 -25.94 34.75 -25.55
CA THR A 730 -26.29 35.72 -24.51
C THR A 730 -25.21 35.86 -23.45
N LEU A 731 -25.07 37.07 -22.91
CA LEU A 731 -24.08 37.40 -21.88
C LEU A 731 -24.48 38.62 -21.04
N ASN A 732 -23.77 38.84 -19.94
CA ASN A 732 -23.72 40.14 -19.25
C ASN A 732 -22.27 40.55 -18.93
N HIS A 733 -21.97 41.85 -19.02
CA HIS A 733 -20.61 42.35 -18.80
C HIS A 733 -20.28 42.44 -17.30
N LEU A 734 -19.09 41.98 -16.93
CA LEU A 734 -18.56 42.08 -15.56
C LEU A 734 -17.78 43.38 -15.31
N GLN A 735 -17.34 44.08 -16.37
CA GLN A 735 -16.40 45.21 -16.24
C GLN A 735 -16.85 46.52 -16.90
N LYS A 736 -17.99 46.56 -17.60
CA LYS A 736 -18.50 47.82 -18.19
C LYS A 736 -18.95 48.83 -17.13
N ALA A 737 -19.43 48.33 -16.00
CA ALA A 737 -19.61 49.11 -14.78
C ALA A 737 -18.56 48.64 -13.75
N SER A 738 -17.97 49.58 -13.01
CA SER A 738 -16.91 49.26 -12.06
C SER A 738 -17.46 48.51 -10.84
N GLY A 739 -16.79 47.44 -10.43
CA GLY A 739 -17.11 46.71 -9.21
C GLY A 739 -18.39 45.88 -9.26
N MET A 740 -18.79 45.40 -10.45
CA MET A 740 -19.90 44.45 -10.56
C MET A 740 -19.53 43.12 -9.91
N THR A 741 -20.42 42.66 -9.03
CA THR A 741 -20.36 41.35 -8.40
C THR A 741 -21.74 40.71 -8.54
N TRP A 742 -21.78 39.46 -8.98
CA TRP A 742 -23.00 38.67 -9.04
C TRP A 742 -23.00 37.61 -7.95
N GLU A 743 -24.15 37.39 -7.31
CA GLU A 743 -24.31 36.45 -6.21
C GLU A 743 -25.57 35.59 -6.35
N ILE A 744 -25.56 34.40 -5.77
CA ILE A 744 -26.74 33.54 -5.54
C ILE A 744 -26.73 33.00 -4.11
N ALA A 745 -27.88 33.04 -3.42
CA ALA A 745 -28.03 32.45 -2.11
C ALA A 745 -28.02 30.92 -2.22
N VAL A 746 -27.11 30.28 -1.49
CA VAL A 746 -26.95 28.83 -1.47
C VAL A 746 -26.70 28.36 -0.02
N PRO A 747 -27.06 27.12 0.36
CA PRO A 747 -26.63 26.56 1.63
C PRO A 747 -25.10 26.56 1.77
N ASN A 748 -24.56 26.72 2.98
CA ASN A 748 -23.13 26.52 3.20
C ASN A 748 -22.72 25.09 2.83
N GLY A 749 -21.63 24.94 2.09
CA GLY A 749 -21.22 23.66 1.54
C GLY A 749 -20.13 23.78 0.49
N THR A 750 -19.79 22.66 -0.13
CA THR A 750 -18.86 22.63 -1.27
C THR A 750 -19.66 22.44 -2.55
N TYR A 751 -19.42 23.28 -3.55
CA TYR A 751 -20.13 23.32 -4.82
C TYR A 751 -19.19 23.06 -5.99
N GLU A 752 -19.65 22.29 -6.97
CA GLU A 752 -19.05 22.26 -8.30
C GLU A 752 -19.70 23.36 -9.14
N VAL A 753 -18.90 24.29 -9.66
CA VAL A 753 -19.35 25.43 -10.44
C VAL A 753 -18.80 25.29 -11.85
N ARG A 754 -19.70 25.12 -12.82
CA ARG A 754 -19.39 25.27 -14.23
C ARG A 754 -19.74 26.70 -14.64
N LEU A 755 -18.80 27.41 -15.24
CA LEU A 755 -18.95 28.80 -15.67
C LEU A 755 -18.45 28.93 -17.12
N VAL A 756 -19.26 29.55 -17.98
CA VAL A 756 -18.82 29.95 -19.32
C VAL A 756 -18.75 31.48 -19.42
N CYS A 757 -17.62 31.97 -19.93
CA CYS A 757 -17.34 33.39 -20.10
C CYS A 757 -17.02 33.65 -21.56
N GLY A 758 -17.59 34.70 -22.16
CA GLY A 758 -17.24 35.05 -23.52
C GLY A 758 -18.24 35.93 -24.26
N ASP A 759 -18.05 36.06 -25.57
CA ASP A 759 -18.87 36.87 -26.47
C ASP A 759 -18.82 36.30 -27.89
N ALA A 760 -19.96 35.85 -28.41
CA ALA A 760 -20.05 35.31 -29.78
C ALA A 760 -19.63 36.31 -30.87
N GLY A 761 -19.65 37.61 -30.58
CA GLY A 761 -19.31 38.67 -31.55
C GLY A 761 -17.90 39.23 -31.42
N PHE A 762 -17.16 38.93 -30.33
CA PHE A 762 -15.89 39.61 -30.01
C PHE A 762 -14.92 38.70 -29.25
N THR A 763 -13.63 38.77 -29.61
CA THR A 763 -12.54 38.00 -28.96
C THR A 763 -11.53 38.93 -28.26
N ASP A 764 -11.95 40.15 -27.91
CA ASP A 764 -11.10 41.21 -27.33
C ASP A 764 -11.03 41.15 -25.79
N GLN A 765 -11.32 39.99 -25.23
CA GLN A 765 -11.51 39.75 -23.80
C GLN A 765 -10.38 38.91 -23.22
N VAL A 766 -10.16 39.08 -21.91
CA VAL A 766 -9.33 38.21 -21.08
C VAL A 766 -10.16 37.84 -19.87
N ASN A 767 -10.65 36.60 -19.81
CA ASN A 767 -11.67 36.17 -18.85
C ASN A 767 -11.05 35.62 -17.55
N HIS A 768 -10.32 36.46 -16.81
CA HIS A 768 -9.90 36.11 -15.45
C HIS A 768 -11.05 36.33 -14.45
N ILE A 769 -11.72 35.28 -14.01
CA ILE A 769 -12.89 35.35 -13.12
C ILE A 769 -12.57 34.82 -11.73
N LEU A 770 -13.09 35.47 -10.70
CA LEU A 770 -13.07 34.98 -9.32
C LEU A 770 -14.40 34.33 -8.97
N ILE A 771 -14.36 33.05 -8.58
CA ILE A 771 -15.50 32.28 -8.04
C ILE A 771 -15.16 31.96 -6.59
N GLU A 772 -15.89 32.51 -5.63
CA GLU A 772 -15.54 32.42 -4.19
C GLU A 772 -14.09 32.83 -3.89
N GLY A 773 -13.57 33.80 -4.65
CA GLY A 773 -12.19 34.27 -4.53
C GLY A 773 -11.12 33.37 -5.17
N MET A 774 -11.50 32.22 -5.74
CA MET A 774 -10.58 31.39 -6.54
C MET A 774 -10.55 31.84 -8.00
N LEU A 775 -9.34 31.91 -8.55
CA LEU A 775 -9.10 32.39 -9.91
C LEU A 775 -9.35 31.28 -10.94
N ALA A 776 -10.40 31.47 -11.75
CA ALA A 776 -10.58 30.80 -13.03
C ALA A 776 -9.87 31.67 -14.09
N SER A 777 -8.77 31.14 -14.64
CA SER A 777 -7.87 31.88 -15.52
C SER A 777 -7.98 31.39 -16.95
N ASP A 778 -8.27 32.32 -17.85
CA ASP A 778 -7.94 32.23 -19.27
C ASP A 778 -6.41 32.18 -19.44
N GLY A 779 -5.90 31.19 -20.17
CA GLY A 779 -4.47 30.94 -20.35
C GLY A 779 -3.88 31.49 -21.66
N ASP A 780 -4.74 31.86 -22.63
CA ASP A 780 -4.31 32.25 -23.97
C ASP A 780 -4.75 33.68 -24.37
N GLY A 781 -5.75 34.26 -23.69
CA GLY A 781 -6.19 35.64 -23.85
C GLY A 781 -6.80 35.94 -25.23
N ALA A 782 -7.22 34.92 -25.99
CA ALA A 782 -7.56 35.08 -27.40
C ALA A 782 -8.63 34.10 -27.92
N ASP A 783 -9.69 33.85 -27.14
CA ASP A 783 -10.82 33.03 -27.56
C ASP A 783 -12.18 33.77 -27.53
N ALA A 784 -13.18 33.14 -28.14
CA ALA A 784 -14.56 33.63 -28.09
C ALA A 784 -15.26 33.22 -26.78
N PHE A 785 -14.88 32.06 -26.21
CA PHE A 785 -15.44 31.52 -24.97
C PHE A 785 -14.43 30.68 -24.18
N ASP A 786 -14.31 30.99 -22.90
CA ASP A 786 -13.65 30.17 -21.89
C ASP A 786 -14.70 29.37 -21.10
N GLU A 787 -14.40 28.11 -20.81
CA GLU A 787 -15.22 27.27 -19.93
C GLU A 787 -14.38 26.77 -18.74
N HIS A 788 -14.93 26.93 -17.54
CA HIS A 788 -14.27 26.55 -16.30
C HIS A 788 -15.18 25.65 -15.45
N SER A 789 -14.60 24.59 -14.89
CA SER A 789 -15.21 23.80 -13.80
C SER A 789 -14.36 23.94 -12.56
N VAL A 790 -14.92 24.54 -11.51
CA VAL A 790 -14.21 24.84 -10.26
C VAL A 790 -15.00 24.31 -9.07
N THR A 791 -14.34 23.61 -8.15
CA THR A 791 -14.95 23.19 -6.88
C THR A 791 -14.67 24.22 -5.79
N VAL A 792 -15.71 24.84 -5.23
CA VAL A 792 -15.59 25.97 -4.29
C VAL A 792 -16.31 25.74 -2.95
N PRO A 793 -15.72 26.14 -1.80
CA PRO A 793 -16.42 26.14 -0.52
C PRO A 793 -17.18 27.47 -0.30
N VAL A 794 -18.47 27.39 0.00
CA VAL A 794 -19.31 28.52 0.41
C VAL A 794 -19.57 28.44 1.91
N ASN A 795 -19.26 29.52 2.63
CA ASN A 795 -19.32 29.57 4.10
C ASN A 795 -20.24 30.68 4.66
N ASP A 796 -20.70 31.60 3.81
CA ASP A 796 -21.51 32.77 4.18
C ASP A 796 -22.94 32.73 3.60
N GLY A 797 -23.32 31.61 2.97
CA GLY A 797 -24.62 31.39 2.35
C GLY A 797 -24.76 32.03 0.97
N ARG A 798 -23.67 32.50 0.35
CA ARG A 798 -23.68 33.11 -0.98
C ARG A 798 -22.54 32.58 -1.84
N LEU A 799 -22.87 32.21 -3.07
CA LEU A 799 -21.86 31.98 -4.10
C LEU A 799 -21.67 33.26 -4.89
N THR A 800 -20.44 33.71 -5.01
CA THR A 800 -20.02 35.02 -5.52
C THR A 800 -19.15 34.89 -6.76
N VAL A 801 -19.53 35.60 -7.83
CA VAL A 801 -18.80 35.68 -9.10
C VAL A 801 -18.46 37.14 -9.42
N ARG A 802 -17.19 37.41 -9.74
CA ARG A 802 -16.73 38.76 -10.16
C ARG A 802 -15.48 38.69 -11.04
N ALA A 803 -15.20 39.75 -11.79
CA ALA A 803 -13.94 39.86 -12.54
C ALA A 803 -12.73 39.99 -11.59
N ALA A 804 -11.62 39.33 -11.93
CA ALA A 804 -10.32 39.55 -11.30
C ALA A 804 -9.69 40.87 -11.78
N THR A 805 -8.69 41.37 -11.04
CA THR A 805 -7.98 42.62 -11.40
C THR A 805 -7.29 42.56 -12.76
N GLN A 806 -6.94 41.36 -13.23
CA GLN A 806 -6.27 41.14 -14.51
C GLN A 806 -7.23 40.98 -15.70
N ALA A 807 -8.54 40.86 -15.45
CA ALA A 807 -9.52 40.67 -16.52
C ALA A 807 -9.60 41.91 -17.42
N VAL A 808 -9.87 41.68 -18.71
CA VAL A 808 -10.07 42.72 -19.72
C VAL A 808 -11.38 42.43 -20.44
N ASN A 809 -12.29 43.41 -20.45
CA ASN A 809 -13.60 43.31 -21.09
C ASN A 809 -14.36 41.99 -20.79
N ALA A 810 -14.23 41.43 -19.58
CA ALA A 810 -14.79 40.11 -19.26
C ALA A 810 -16.33 40.12 -19.21
N LYS A 811 -16.92 39.01 -19.68
CA LYS A 811 -18.37 38.78 -19.70
C LYS A 811 -18.68 37.37 -19.18
N VAL A 812 -19.86 37.21 -18.61
CA VAL A 812 -20.38 35.91 -18.15
C VAL A 812 -21.60 35.51 -18.98
N CYS A 813 -21.67 34.24 -19.36
CA CYS A 813 -22.74 33.67 -20.19
C CYS A 813 -23.72 32.82 -19.38
N PHE A 814 -23.24 31.77 -18.71
CA PHE A 814 -24.07 30.87 -17.88
C PHE A 814 -23.26 30.09 -16.84
#